data_AF-A0A6P0SSD2-F1
#
_entry.id   AF-A0A6P0SSD2-F1
#
_cell.length_a   1.000
_cell.length_b   1.000
_cell.length_c   1.000
_cell.angle_alpha   90.00
_cell.angle_beta   90.00
_cell.angle_gamma   90.00
#
_symmetry.space_group_name_H-M   'P 1'
#
loop_
_entity.id
_entity.type
_entity.pdbx_description
1 polymer ?
#
loop_
_entity_poly.entity_id
_entity_poly.type
_entity_poly.pdbx_seq_one_letter_code
_entity_poly.pdbx_strand_id
1 'polypeptide(L)'
;MNSDHNPMQSSPDPDYYVVGGTLKVSDRSYVPRATDQELLDNLINGEYCYVLTTRQMGKSSLMVRTAVKLKEFNIRSAIIDLTSIGTSVELEAWYLGQIRRIVRQLRLHFDYESWWRENASFSEVDRYSMFISEILLEKVSSSVVLFIDEIDSTLSLSYTDDFFAAIRSLYNERTMDSELERLTFVLLGVASPSDLVKAVERTPFNIGRRIELNDFTLEEAKPLAAGLAPGSDQAFKLLQQIMNWTGGHPYLTQKTCQVVAQWAKESWDTTQVDKIVEKLVIATFLTKRGKQTDDNLYFVRERLLRESESAELLNLYSLIMQDRVISNKERNLTHARLKLIGIVKANDSGILEVRNRIYYEVFNISWLHDNGVTIDDNSTDSPTRIQGDQGYKLDYLRYADQVINNIAYQVINIMLSKAIIPQIKSITNTINIDDNSTNSHLTRQEYRNRQALLAKVKNFWVKGVLEKSLFNQVLIQQGLEERPDAVTNPFKEIREISEDSPQPLPERTKVIDIFDQISPGRTLLILGEPGSGKTTTLLELTRDLIARADQDVDYPIPVVLNLSSWGYKRQSIADWLVEELRTIYKVYNKFGQALVRQQQLLLLLDGLDEVKARYREACVIALNTFSQQYGPYIVVCSRIKDYQALSNRLNFASAVYLRLLTLEQISYYLDSLGADFTGLRALIAEDRVLQELAQSPLMLNIMTLAYQGVAVEDLPRTNFIEERRKQLFSAYIEKMFNRRRANQRYSKAQTKYWLAGLAQRMLQGQQTIFLIERMQPSWLLNRTQRIVYLTLLKLVCGLIFGLTGGLIVFGSTGGLIFSLMGGLIFGLTGGLTFSSFLGLGSRKEIKPVETLDWSRRITLENALNFHEIIKRIGRLIVGLSVGVAFGPVFGFFFGLVFGIFFWLIGGLFGSNLELKAAPNQGIFRSAVNAVTLGLFSGLIFGLIGELIAGLSAGLISALISTLLMSTLSNAGIACIQHFVLRIILFCSRYIPWNYARFLNYATDRIFLQRVGGGYRFVHPLLLEHFATMEPWELEKR
;
A
#
# COMPACT_ATOMS: atom_id res chain seq x y z
N MET A 1 12.76 -71.13 16.98
CA MET A 1 11.39 -70.58 17.02
C MET A 1 11.53 -69.07 17.09
N ASN A 2 10.92 -68.41 16.11
CA ASN A 2 11.15 -67.04 15.66
C ASN A 2 10.84 -65.98 16.71
N SER A 3 11.71 -64.98 16.79
CA SER A 3 11.30 -63.62 17.15
C SER A 3 11.66 -62.73 15.96
N ASP A 4 10.67 -62.53 15.09
CA ASP A 4 10.76 -61.73 13.88
C ASP A 4 11.24 -60.30 14.19
N HIS A 5 12.33 -59.91 13.55
CA HIS A 5 12.69 -58.50 13.33
C HIS A 5 11.60 -57.87 12.45
N ASN A 6 10.64 -57.20 13.07
CA ASN A 6 9.74 -56.30 12.35
C ASN A 6 10.51 -54.98 12.13
N PRO A 7 10.84 -54.58 10.89
CA PRO A 7 11.52 -53.31 10.64
C PRO A 7 10.60 -52.19 11.12
N MET A 8 11.09 -51.33 12.01
CA MET A 8 10.35 -50.15 12.48
C MET A 8 9.80 -49.37 11.28
N GLN A 9 8.49 -49.44 11.06
CA GLN A 9 7.77 -48.49 10.22
C GLN A 9 7.87 -47.13 10.90
N SER A 10 8.84 -46.34 10.47
CA SER A 10 8.99 -44.94 10.89
C SER A 10 7.76 -44.15 10.44
N SER A 11 7.11 -43.49 11.40
CA SER A 11 5.98 -42.60 11.15
C SER A 11 6.40 -41.37 10.34
N PRO A 12 5.47 -40.69 9.64
CA PRO A 12 5.76 -39.43 8.96
C PRO A 12 6.31 -38.39 9.91
N ASP A 13 7.20 -37.58 9.38
CA ASP A 13 7.84 -36.50 10.11
C ASP A 13 7.54 -35.17 9.40
N PRO A 14 6.50 -34.42 9.82
CA PRO A 14 6.21 -33.11 9.25
C PRO A 14 7.34 -32.09 9.47
N ASP A 15 8.13 -32.27 10.53
CA ASP A 15 9.25 -31.39 10.89
C ASP A 15 10.50 -31.68 10.03
N TYR A 16 10.46 -32.73 9.20
CA TYR A 16 11.46 -32.99 8.17
C TYR A 16 11.52 -31.85 7.14
N TYR A 17 10.38 -31.25 6.82
CA TYR A 17 10.25 -30.23 5.76
C TYR A 17 10.36 -28.82 6.32
N VAL A 18 11.25 -28.02 5.74
CA VAL A 18 11.39 -26.60 6.06
C VAL A 18 10.84 -25.79 4.90
N VAL A 19 9.68 -25.19 5.13
CA VAL A 19 8.94 -24.51 4.06
C VAL A 19 9.10 -22.99 4.18
N GLY A 20 9.65 -22.39 3.13
CA GLY A 20 9.96 -20.96 3.09
C GLY A 20 11.33 -20.63 3.69
N GLY A 21 11.99 -19.60 3.15
CA GLY A 21 13.32 -19.18 3.57
C GLY A 21 14.46 -20.09 3.09
N THR A 22 15.67 -19.85 3.63
CA THR A 22 16.91 -20.55 3.28
C THR A 22 17.09 -21.79 4.13
N LEU A 23 17.29 -22.95 3.48
CA LEU A 23 17.59 -24.22 4.15
C LEU A 23 19.02 -24.19 4.71
N LYS A 24 19.18 -24.66 5.95
CA LYS A 24 20.49 -24.89 6.55
C LYS A 24 21.20 -26.06 5.87
N VAL A 25 22.51 -26.10 5.99
CA VAL A 25 23.33 -27.22 5.46
C VAL A 25 22.96 -28.55 6.13
N SER A 26 22.55 -28.51 7.40
CA SER A 26 22.10 -29.68 8.17
C SER A 26 20.69 -30.15 7.82
N ASP A 27 19.89 -29.37 7.09
CA ASP A 27 18.50 -29.71 6.83
C ASP A 27 18.42 -30.88 5.84
N ARG A 28 17.75 -31.95 6.28
CA ARG A 28 17.65 -33.23 5.55
C ARG A 28 16.73 -33.15 4.33
N SER A 29 15.78 -32.19 4.32
CA SER A 29 14.84 -31.95 3.22
C SER A 29 15.43 -31.18 2.04
N TYR A 30 16.73 -30.88 2.05
CA TYR A 30 17.37 -30.31 0.88
C TYR A 30 17.49 -31.35 -0.24
N VAL A 31 17.08 -30.96 -1.44
CA VAL A 31 17.18 -31.78 -2.65
C VAL A 31 18.41 -31.31 -3.43
N PRO A 32 19.49 -32.12 -3.50
CA PRO A 32 20.64 -31.82 -4.34
C PRO A 32 20.25 -31.92 -5.82
N ARG A 33 20.71 -30.96 -6.63
CA ARG A 33 20.49 -30.91 -8.08
C ARG A 33 21.81 -30.98 -8.83
N ALA A 34 21.78 -31.29 -10.12
CA ALA A 34 22.97 -31.22 -10.98
C ALA A 34 23.61 -29.81 -10.95
N THR A 35 22.78 -28.77 -10.86
CA THR A 35 23.20 -27.36 -10.78
C THR A 35 24.03 -27.03 -9.54
N ASP A 36 23.93 -27.82 -8.47
CA ASP A 36 24.74 -27.64 -7.26
C ASP A 36 26.22 -27.87 -7.54
N GLN A 37 26.50 -28.92 -8.30
CA GLN A 37 27.85 -29.27 -8.69
C GLN A 37 28.34 -28.34 -9.80
N GLU A 38 27.48 -28.02 -10.77
CA GLU A 38 27.80 -27.07 -11.84
C GLU A 38 28.23 -25.70 -11.29
N LEU A 39 27.50 -25.13 -10.33
CA LEU A 39 27.90 -23.87 -9.70
C LEU A 39 29.24 -24.04 -8.96
N LEU A 40 29.43 -25.11 -8.20
CA LEU A 40 30.66 -25.33 -7.45
C LEU A 40 31.89 -25.44 -8.39
N ASP A 41 31.78 -26.23 -9.46
CA ASP A 41 32.87 -26.45 -10.41
C ASP A 41 33.27 -25.16 -11.12
N ASN A 42 32.29 -24.35 -11.55
CA ASN A 42 32.56 -23.05 -12.15
C ASN A 42 33.30 -22.11 -11.17
N LEU A 43 32.90 -22.09 -9.90
CA LEU A 43 33.54 -21.22 -8.90
C LEU A 43 34.95 -21.68 -8.52
N ILE A 44 35.22 -22.99 -8.53
CA ILE A 44 36.58 -23.52 -8.35
C ILE A 44 37.49 -23.07 -9.49
N ASN A 45 36.95 -22.97 -10.70
CA ASN A 45 37.67 -22.49 -11.89
C ASN A 45 37.77 -20.95 -11.99
N GLY A 46 37.29 -20.19 -11.00
CA GLY A 46 37.36 -18.74 -10.98
C GLY A 46 36.35 -18.02 -11.91
N GLU A 47 35.35 -18.75 -12.42
CA GLU A 47 34.35 -18.24 -13.36
C GLU A 47 33.25 -17.45 -12.63
N TYR A 48 32.97 -16.23 -13.11
CA TYR A 48 31.83 -15.46 -12.59
C TYR A 48 30.54 -16.17 -12.93
N CYS A 49 29.59 -16.20 -11.98
CA CYS A 49 28.33 -16.92 -12.14
C CYS A 49 27.13 -16.03 -11.82
N TYR A 50 25.98 -16.31 -12.44
CA TYR A 50 24.72 -15.67 -12.03
C TYR A 50 23.55 -16.65 -12.01
N VAL A 51 22.74 -16.53 -10.96
CA VAL A 51 21.58 -17.37 -10.67
C VAL A 51 20.31 -16.50 -10.69
N LEU A 52 19.79 -16.26 -11.90
CA LEU A 52 18.60 -15.43 -12.13
C LEU A 52 17.38 -16.33 -12.35
N THR A 53 16.53 -16.44 -11.34
CA THR A 53 15.32 -17.26 -11.39
C THR A 53 14.22 -16.72 -10.48
N THR A 54 13.05 -17.32 -10.53
CA THR A 54 11.84 -16.93 -9.78
C THR A 54 12.04 -17.06 -8.26
N ARG A 55 11.16 -16.44 -7.47
CA ARG A 55 11.18 -16.60 -6.01
C ARG A 55 10.94 -18.06 -5.63
N GLN A 56 11.54 -18.46 -4.51
CA GLN A 56 11.33 -19.78 -3.89
C GLN A 56 11.77 -21.00 -4.73
N MET A 57 12.76 -20.82 -5.60
CA MET A 57 13.46 -21.90 -6.36
C MET A 57 14.68 -22.49 -5.61
N GLY A 58 14.92 -22.07 -4.37
CA GLY A 58 16.06 -22.55 -3.57
C GLY A 58 17.41 -21.89 -3.89
N LYS A 59 17.40 -20.66 -4.44
CA LYS A 59 18.62 -19.87 -4.72
C LYS A 59 19.51 -19.70 -3.49
N SER A 60 18.97 -19.14 -2.41
CA SER A 60 19.74 -18.87 -1.20
C SER A 60 20.22 -20.17 -0.52
N SER A 61 19.45 -21.27 -0.63
CA SER A 61 19.86 -22.59 -0.13
C SER A 61 21.04 -23.17 -0.93
N LEU A 62 21.04 -23.00 -2.26
CA LEU A 62 22.18 -23.33 -3.12
C LEU A 62 23.41 -22.52 -2.70
N MET A 63 23.28 -21.19 -2.61
CA MET A 63 24.35 -20.27 -2.22
C MET A 63 25.02 -20.67 -0.89
N VAL A 64 24.24 -20.85 0.18
CA VAL A 64 24.79 -21.16 1.50
C VAL A 64 25.54 -22.50 1.50
N ARG A 65 25.04 -23.50 0.77
CA ARG A 65 25.70 -24.81 0.65
C ARG A 65 26.99 -24.72 -0.16
N THR A 66 26.97 -24.02 -1.29
CA THR A 66 28.16 -23.80 -2.11
C THR A 66 29.22 -23.03 -1.32
N ALA A 67 28.85 -21.98 -0.58
CA ALA A 67 29.75 -21.22 0.29
C ALA A 67 30.40 -22.09 1.39
N VAL A 68 29.70 -23.10 1.91
CA VAL A 68 30.27 -24.07 2.85
C VAL A 68 31.22 -25.04 2.15
N LYS A 69 30.84 -25.60 1.00
CA LYS A 69 31.69 -26.52 0.22
C LYS A 69 32.98 -25.87 -0.27
N LEU A 70 32.94 -24.60 -0.69
CA LEU A 70 34.13 -23.86 -1.14
C LEU A 70 35.25 -23.82 -0.09
N LYS A 71 34.91 -23.85 1.21
CA LYS A 71 35.91 -23.90 2.29
C LYS A 71 36.74 -25.18 2.28
N GLU A 72 36.16 -26.29 1.81
CA GLU A 72 36.85 -27.58 1.67
C GLU A 72 37.95 -27.49 0.60
N PHE A 73 37.80 -26.60 -0.38
CA PHE A 73 38.77 -26.31 -1.44
C PHE A 73 39.72 -25.14 -1.09
N ASN A 74 39.78 -24.73 0.18
CA ASN A 74 40.56 -23.58 0.64
C ASN A 74 40.16 -22.24 -0.04
N ILE A 75 38.92 -22.12 -0.51
CA ILE A 75 38.36 -20.90 -1.08
C ILE A 75 37.53 -20.20 -0.01
N ARG A 76 37.81 -18.92 0.25
CA ARG A 76 37.02 -18.13 1.21
C ARG A 76 35.83 -17.49 0.51
N SER A 77 34.73 -17.28 1.23
CA SER A 77 33.56 -16.65 0.65
C SER A 77 32.85 -15.70 1.60
N ALA A 78 32.25 -14.65 1.05
CA ALA A 78 31.36 -13.73 1.77
C ALA A 78 30.02 -13.61 1.05
N ILE A 79 28.93 -13.50 1.83
CA ILE A 79 27.57 -13.35 1.32
C ILE A 79 27.07 -11.94 1.63
N ILE A 80 26.66 -11.21 0.60
CA ILE A 80 26.21 -9.82 0.68
C ILE A 80 24.76 -9.79 0.24
N ASP A 81 23.85 -9.78 1.22
CA ASP A 81 22.42 -9.58 0.98
C ASP A 81 22.13 -8.08 0.89
N LEU A 82 21.79 -7.61 -0.31
CA LEU A 82 21.57 -6.20 -0.60
C LEU A 82 20.28 -5.66 0.02
N THR A 83 19.26 -6.49 0.31
CA THR A 83 18.07 -6.03 1.03
C THR A 83 18.36 -5.69 2.48
N SER A 84 19.25 -6.45 3.11
CA SER A 84 19.65 -6.23 4.50
C SER A 84 20.41 -4.92 4.72
N ILE A 85 20.94 -4.32 3.65
CA ILE A 85 21.57 -2.99 3.66
C ILE A 85 20.49 -1.91 3.66
N GLY A 86 19.38 -2.14 2.95
CA GLY A 86 18.26 -1.23 2.80
C GLY A 86 18.29 -0.48 1.46
N THR A 87 17.11 -0.27 0.87
CA THR A 87 16.95 0.38 -0.44
C THR A 87 16.68 1.89 -0.35
N SER A 88 16.84 2.48 0.82
CA SER A 88 16.64 3.91 1.08
C SER A 88 17.83 4.52 1.82
N VAL A 89 19.00 3.91 1.66
CA VAL A 89 20.26 4.32 2.28
C VAL A 89 21.05 5.16 1.28
N GLU A 90 21.80 6.15 1.78
CA GLU A 90 22.71 6.96 0.96
C GLU A 90 23.79 6.09 0.30
N LEU A 91 24.32 6.56 -0.83
CA LEU A 91 25.28 5.83 -1.67
C LEU A 91 26.50 5.33 -0.88
N GLU A 92 27.11 6.22 -0.09
CA GLU A 92 28.27 5.92 0.73
C GLU A 92 27.97 4.83 1.77
N ALA A 93 26.90 5.00 2.54
CA ALA A 93 26.48 4.03 3.55
C ALA A 93 26.08 2.67 2.92
N TRP A 94 25.63 2.67 1.66
CA TRP A 94 25.36 1.44 0.92
C TRP A 94 26.63 0.65 0.59
N TYR A 95 27.67 1.30 0.04
CA TYR A 95 28.97 0.66 -0.23
C TYR A 95 29.71 0.25 1.05
N LEU A 96 29.75 1.13 2.06
CA LEU A 96 30.31 0.80 3.38
C LEU A 96 29.59 -0.38 4.02
N GLY A 97 28.26 -0.48 3.85
CA GLY A 97 27.46 -1.61 4.30
C GLY A 97 27.90 -2.95 3.68
N GLN A 98 28.35 -2.95 2.42
CA GLN A 98 28.90 -4.12 1.75
C GLN A 98 30.30 -4.45 2.27
N ILE A 99 31.20 -3.46 2.33
CA ILE A 99 32.57 -3.62 2.82
C ILE A 99 32.58 -4.17 4.25
N ARG A 100 31.75 -3.61 5.13
CA ARG A 100 31.58 -4.09 6.51
C ARG A 100 31.21 -5.58 6.57
N ARG A 101 30.34 -6.04 5.66
CA ARG A 101 29.94 -7.47 5.59
C ARG A 101 31.09 -8.35 5.11
N ILE A 102 31.86 -7.90 4.12
CA ILE A 102 33.04 -8.60 3.61
C ILE A 102 34.08 -8.73 4.72
N VAL A 103 34.49 -7.61 5.32
CA VAL A 103 35.47 -7.55 6.42
C VAL A 103 35.06 -8.48 7.56
N ARG A 104 33.79 -8.42 7.99
CA ARG A 104 33.28 -9.26 9.09
C ARG A 104 33.25 -10.75 8.75
N GLN A 105 32.82 -11.13 7.55
CA GLN A 105 32.67 -12.54 7.18
C GLN A 105 33.99 -13.21 6.85
N LEU A 106 34.91 -12.47 6.21
CA LEU A 106 36.26 -12.95 5.90
C LEU A 106 37.24 -12.77 7.09
N ARG A 107 36.78 -12.14 8.18
CA ARG A 107 37.55 -11.87 9.41
C ARG A 107 38.84 -11.08 9.13
N LEU A 108 38.73 -10.01 8.35
CA LEU A 108 39.86 -9.15 8.00
C LEU A 108 40.16 -8.20 9.17
N HIS A 109 41.43 -8.11 9.55
CA HIS A 109 41.91 -7.08 10.49
C HIS A 109 42.20 -5.79 9.70
N PHE A 110 41.17 -4.99 9.47
CA PHE A 110 41.24 -3.77 8.66
C PHE A 110 40.20 -2.75 9.13
N ASP A 111 40.65 -1.52 9.43
CA ASP A 111 39.77 -0.39 9.77
C ASP A 111 39.25 0.27 8.50
N TYR A 112 38.16 -0.28 7.98
CA TYR A 112 37.55 0.18 6.75
C TYR A 112 36.92 1.58 6.87
N GLU A 113 36.55 2.05 8.07
CA GLU A 113 35.92 3.36 8.26
C GLU A 113 36.94 4.49 8.20
N SER A 114 38.14 4.27 8.74
CA SER A 114 39.24 5.24 8.64
C SER A 114 39.80 5.28 7.21
N TRP A 115 40.08 4.12 6.61
CA TRP A 115 40.57 4.06 5.22
C TRP A 115 39.60 4.71 4.23
N TRP A 116 38.30 4.49 4.39
CA TRP A 116 37.29 5.08 3.50
C TRP A 116 37.25 6.62 3.58
N ARG A 117 37.43 7.18 4.79
CA ARG A 117 37.51 8.63 5.01
C ARG A 117 38.81 9.24 4.48
N GLU A 118 39.92 8.54 4.62
CA GLU A 118 41.23 8.98 4.12
C GLU A 118 41.26 9.04 2.58
N ASN A 119 40.52 8.15 1.91
CA ASN A 119 40.40 8.11 0.45
C ASN A 119 39.23 8.96 -0.09
N ALA A 120 38.82 10.00 0.64
CA ALA A 120 37.68 10.86 0.30
C ALA A 120 37.77 11.55 -1.07
N SER A 121 38.96 11.60 -1.67
CA SER A 121 39.21 12.19 -2.99
C SER A 121 38.66 11.39 -4.17
N PHE A 122 38.39 10.08 -3.99
CA PHE A 122 37.84 9.21 -5.02
C PHE A 122 36.32 9.09 -4.91
N SER A 123 35.64 8.72 -6.00
CA SER A 123 34.20 8.43 -5.94
C SER A 123 33.94 7.19 -5.07
N GLU A 124 32.73 7.05 -4.53
CA GLU A 124 32.37 5.92 -3.67
C GLU A 124 32.50 4.57 -4.41
N VAL A 125 32.22 4.55 -5.71
CA VAL A 125 32.35 3.36 -6.56
C VAL A 125 33.82 3.01 -6.81
N ASP A 126 34.67 4.01 -7.00
CA ASP A 126 36.12 3.81 -7.15
C ASP A 126 36.72 3.32 -5.84
N ARG A 127 36.35 3.91 -4.69
CA ARG A 127 36.77 3.42 -3.37
C ARG A 127 36.35 1.98 -3.12
N TYR A 128 35.14 1.61 -3.53
CA TYR A 128 34.70 0.22 -3.45
C TYR A 128 35.57 -0.70 -4.31
N SER A 129 35.86 -0.29 -5.55
CA SER A 129 36.71 -1.06 -6.47
C SER A 129 38.14 -1.22 -5.93
N MET A 130 38.75 -0.14 -5.44
CA MET A 130 40.07 -0.14 -4.78
C MET A 130 40.09 -1.04 -3.53
N PHE A 131 39.04 -1.00 -2.71
CA PHE A 131 38.96 -1.91 -1.56
C PHE A 131 38.99 -3.38 -2.00
N ILE A 132 38.31 -3.72 -3.09
CA ILE A 132 38.25 -5.09 -3.61
C ILE A 132 39.57 -5.50 -4.27
N SER A 133 40.17 -4.67 -5.11
CA SER A 133 41.40 -5.00 -5.84
C SER A 133 42.66 -4.91 -4.97
N GLU A 134 42.80 -3.85 -4.17
CA GLU A 134 44.04 -3.57 -3.45
C GLU A 134 44.01 -4.14 -2.03
N ILE A 135 42.93 -3.92 -1.27
CA ILE A 135 42.90 -4.27 0.16
C ILE A 135 42.49 -5.73 0.38
N LEU A 136 41.39 -6.15 -0.23
CA LEU A 136 40.83 -7.49 -0.01
C LEU A 136 41.79 -8.58 -0.48
N LEU A 137 42.36 -8.42 -1.68
CA LEU A 137 43.28 -9.41 -2.27
C LEU A 137 44.67 -9.41 -1.62
N GLU A 138 45.14 -8.29 -1.08
CA GLU A 138 46.37 -8.25 -0.27
C GLU A 138 46.17 -9.00 1.06
N LYS A 139 45.04 -8.79 1.75
CA LYS A 139 44.79 -9.39 3.07
C LYS A 139 44.37 -10.86 3.01
N VAL A 140 43.94 -11.36 1.85
CA VAL A 140 43.51 -12.75 1.65
C VAL A 140 44.32 -13.38 0.52
N SER A 141 45.24 -14.29 0.87
CA SER A 141 46.11 -14.97 -0.09
C SER A 141 45.43 -16.11 -0.88
N SER A 142 44.34 -16.67 -0.35
CA SER A 142 43.53 -17.69 -1.04
C SER A 142 42.53 -17.08 -2.01
N SER A 143 41.93 -17.88 -2.91
CA SER A 143 40.81 -17.40 -3.73
C SER A 143 39.61 -16.97 -2.89
N VAL A 144 38.89 -15.94 -3.37
CA VAL A 144 37.77 -15.30 -2.69
C VAL A 144 36.55 -15.25 -3.59
N VAL A 145 35.43 -15.80 -3.12
CA VAL A 145 34.14 -15.75 -3.80
C VAL A 145 33.19 -14.79 -3.06
N LEU A 146 32.69 -13.78 -3.76
CA LEU A 146 31.71 -12.83 -3.25
C LEU A 146 30.32 -13.15 -3.82
N PHE A 147 29.43 -13.63 -2.97
CA PHE A 147 28.03 -13.85 -3.32
C PHE A 147 27.23 -12.58 -3.08
N ILE A 148 26.58 -12.06 -4.11
CA ILE A 148 25.69 -10.90 -4.07
C ILE A 148 24.24 -11.39 -4.20
N ASP A 149 23.48 -11.39 -3.11
CA ASP A 149 22.08 -11.86 -3.07
C ASP A 149 21.08 -10.71 -3.12
N GLU A 150 19.86 -11.02 -3.54
CA GLU A 150 18.75 -10.09 -3.76
C GLU A 150 19.13 -8.87 -4.63
N ILE A 151 19.81 -9.11 -5.76
CA ILE A 151 20.15 -8.03 -6.70
C ILE A 151 18.92 -7.29 -7.23
N ASP A 152 17.73 -7.91 -7.23
CA ASP A 152 16.48 -7.26 -7.64
C ASP A 152 16.06 -6.10 -6.72
N SER A 153 16.59 -6.05 -5.49
CA SER A 153 16.38 -4.92 -4.58
C SER A 153 17.04 -3.62 -5.08
N THR A 154 18.10 -3.75 -5.88
CA THR A 154 18.84 -2.60 -6.44
C THR A 154 18.13 -1.96 -7.62
N LEU A 155 17.16 -2.62 -8.25
CA LEU A 155 16.45 -2.08 -9.43
C LEU A 155 15.75 -0.73 -9.19
N SER A 156 15.49 -0.39 -7.92
CA SER A 156 14.89 0.87 -7.53
C SER A 156 15.89 2.00 -7.23
N LEU A 157 17.19 1.68 -7.16
CA LEU A 157 18.27 2.62 -6.83
C LEU A 157 18.78 3.34 -8.09
N SER A 158 19.20 4.59 -7.94
CA SER A 158 19.67 5.43 -9.06
C SER A 158 21.10 5.11 -9.53
N TYR A 159 21.87 4.39 -8.73
CA TYR A 159 23.31 4.12 -8.90
C TYR A 159 23.64 2.63 -9.17
N THR A 160 22.62 1.85 -9.52
CA THR A 160 22.75 0.41 -9.79
C THR A 160 23.62 0.10 -11.01
N ASP A 161 23.54 0.94 -12.04
CA ASP A 161 24.35 0.79 -13.25
C ASP A 161 25.86 0.92 -12.94
N ASP A 162 26.24 1.83 -12.05
CA ASP A 162 27.65 2.06 -11.67
C ASP A 162 28.22 0.89 -10.86
N PHE A 163 27.42 0.30 -9.96
CA PHE A 163 27.81 -0.89 -9.20
C PHE A 163 28.12 -2.07 -10.12
N PHE A 164 27.26 -2.33 -11.10
CA PHE A 164 27.47 -3.41 -12.07
C PHE A 164 28.63 -3.12 -13.04
N ALA A 165 28.84 -1.84 -13.38
CA ALA A 165 30.01 -1.42 -14.16
C ALA A 165 31.32 -1.69 -13.40
N ALA A 166 31.37 -1.44 -12.09
CA ALA A 166 32.53 -1.73 -11.25
C ALA A 166 32.88 -3.23 -11.23
N ILE A 167 31.89 -4.10 -11.04
CA ILE A 167 32.09 -5.57 -11.10
C ILE A 167 32.65 -5.99 -12.47
N ARG A 168 32.19 -5.36 -13.55
CA ARG A 168 32.69 -5.62 -14.89
C ARG A 168 34.11 -5.10 -15.12
N SER A 169 34.45 -3.94 -14.55
CA SER A 169 35.82 -3.41 -14.60
C SER A 169 36.79 -4.40 -13.95
N LEU A 170 36.48 -4.85 -12.73
CA LEU A 170 37.27 -5.84 -11.99
C LEU A 170 37.43 -7.17 -12.74
N TYR A 171 36.43 -7.57 -13.53
CA TYR A 171 36.55 -8.75 -14.39
C TYR A 171 37.51 -8.52 -15.57
N ASN A 172 37.37 -7.40 -16.27
CA ASN A 172 38.20 -7.10 -17.45
C ASN A 172 39.68 -6.91 -17.06
N GLU A 173 39.93 -6.32 -15.89
CA GLU A 173 41.26 -6.07 -15.34
C GLU A 173 42.05 -7.36 -15.03
N ARG A 174 41.39 -8.53 -14.92
CA ARG A 174 42.06 -9.84 -14.81
C ARG A 174 43.05 -10.13 -15.93
N THR A 175 42.82 -9.54 -17.10
CA THR A 175 43.72 -9.70 -18.26
C THR A 175 45.07 -9.01 -18.05
N MET A 176 45.14 -8.04 -17.13
CA MET A 176 46.34 -7.25 -16.83
C MET A 176 46.90 -7.54 -15.44
N ASP A 177 46.05 -7.89 -14.48
CA ASP A 177 46.44 -8.23 -13.11
C ASP A 177 46.01 -9.66 -12.75
N SER A 178 47.00 -10.55 -12.62
CA SER A 178 46.79 -11.96 -12.26
C SER A 178 46.24 -12.15 -10.85
N GLU A 179 46.41 -11.18 -9.94
CA GLU A 179 45.86 -11.30 -8.59
C GLU A 179 44.32 -11.28 -8.61
N LEU A 180 43.71 -10.57 -9.56
CA LEU A 180 42.24 -10.51 -9.75
C LEU A 180 41.65 -11.84 -10.23
N GLU A 181 42.44 -12.78 -10.75
CA GLU A 181 41.98 -14.15 -11.06
C GLU A 181 41.54 -14.90 -9.80
N ARG A 182 42.07 -14.53 -8.63
CA ARG A 182 41.69 -15.11 -7.32
C ARG A 182 40.34 -14.63 -6.82
N LEU A 183 39.77 -13.56 -7.39
CA LEU A 183 38.44 -13.05 -7.04
C LEU A 183 37.37 -13.82 -7.81
N THR A 184 36.12 -13.90 -7.36
CA THR A 184 34.99 -14.40 -8.17
C THR A 184 33.71 -13.80 -7.65
N PHE A 185 32.84 -13.29 -8.54
CA PHE A 185 31.51 -12.82 -8.14
C PHE A 185 30.41 -13.82 -8.53
N VAL A 186 29.42 -13.96 -7.65
CA VAL A 186 28.18 -14.69 -7.90
C VAL A 186 26.99 -13.78 -7.69
N LEU A 187 26.19 -13.54 -8.73
CA LEU A 187 25.02 -12.66 -8.65
C LEU A 187 23.72 -13.47 -8.54
N LEU A 188 22.90 -13.24 -7.51
CA LEU A 188 21.64 -13.95 -7.28
C LEU A 188 20.47 -12.98 -7.13
N GLY A 189 19.33 -13.30 -7.76
CA GLY A 189 18.11 -12.52 -7.57
C GLY A 189 16.97 -12.89 -8.49
N VAL A 190 15.89 -12.11 -8.43
CA VAL A 190 14.67 -12.27 -9.25
C VAL A 190 14.61 -11.13 -10.27
N ALA A 191 15.43 -11.24 -11.31
CA ALA A 191 15.52 -10.22 -12.34
C ALA A 191 15.89 -10.86 -13.68
N SER A 192 15.41 -10.30 -14.78
CA SER A 192 15.93 -10.64 -16.10
C SER A 192 17.20 -9.83 -16.36
N PRO A 193 18.10 -10.31 -17.24
CA PRO A 193 19.21 -9.49 -17.72
C PRO A 193 18.77 -8.11 -18.25
N SER A 194 17.56 -8.00 -18.81
CA SER A 194 16.96 -6.74 -19.28
C SER A 194 16.45 -5.82 -18.17
N ASP A 195 16.08 -6.34 -17.00
CA ASP A 195 15.58 -5.50 -15.90
C ASP A 195 16.73 -4.73 -15.24
N LEU A 196 17.94 -5.29 -15.25
CA LEU A 196 19.07 -4.79 -14.46
C LEU A 196 19.85 -3.64 -15.11
N VAL A 197 19.52 -3.19 -16.34
CA VAL A 197 20.26 -2.10 -17.01
C VAL A 197 19.39 -1.26 -17.97
N LYS A 198 19.54 0.07 -17.93
CA LYS A 198 18.90 1.04 -18.85
C LYS A 198 19.64 1.23 -20.19
N ALA A 199 20.90 0.80 -20.29
CA ALA A 199 21.76 0.82 -21.46
C ALA A 199 22.33 -0.59 -21.79
N VAL A 200 21.88 -1.20 -22.89
CA VAL A 200 22.10 -2.61 -23.25
C VAL A 200 23.58 -3.02 -23.41
N GLU A 201 24.47 -2.09 -23.75
CA GLU A 201 25.90 -2.37 -24.01
C GLU A 201 26.77 -2.53 -22.74
N ARG A 202 26.25 -2.14 -21.57
CA ARG A 202 27.04 -2.04 -20.32
C ARG A 202 26.81 -3.18 -19.32
N THR A 203 26.10 -4.25 -19.70
CA THR A 203 25.68 -5.29 -18.74
C THR A 203 26.86 -6.19 -18.26
N PRO A 204 26.91 -6.59 -16.97
CA PRO A 204 27.86 -7.59 -16.46
C PRO A 204 27.42 -9.03 -16.75
N PHE A 205 26.27 -9.24 -17.39
CA PHE A 205 25.76 -10.59 -17.71
C PHE A 205 26.46 -11.23 -18.91
N ASN A 206 27.35 -10.51 -19.59
CA ASN A 206 28.18 -11.03 -20.67
C ASN A 206 29.54 -11.59 -20.21
N ILE A 207 29.89 -11.44 -18.93
CA ILE A 207 31.22 -11.82 -18.38
C ILE A 207 31.16 -13.02 -17.43
N GLY A 208 30.03 -13.73 -17.35
CA GLY A 208 29.86 -14.87 -16.46
C GLY A 208 28.96 -15.98 -17.02
N ARG A 209 28.91 -17.11 -16.33
CA ARG A 209 28.09 -18.29 -16.64
C ARG A 209 26.72 -18.20 -15.98
N ARG A 210 25.67 -18.45 -16.76
CA ARG A 210 24.29 -18.56 -16.25
C ARG A 210 24.09 -19.94 -15.63
N ILE A 211 23.66 -19.98 -14.36
CA ILE A 211 23.21 -21.20 -13.70
C ILE A 211 21.69 -21.19 -13.66
N GLU A 212 21.05 -22.12 -14.38
CA GLU A 212 19.59 -22.21 -14.47
C GLU A 212 19.02 -23.20 -13.47
N LEU A 213 18.32 -22.69 -12.46
CA LEU A 213 17.62 -23.53 -11.49
C LEU A 213 16.30 -24.04 -12.05
N ASN A 214 16.26 -25.34 -12.33
CA ASN A 214 15.06 -26.05 -12.79
C ASN A 214 14.18 -26.55 -11.63
N ASP A 215 12.94 -26.89 -11.97
CA ASP A 215 12.05 -27.64 -11.08
C ASP A 215 12.62 -29.04 -10.81
N PHE A 216 12.29 -29.63 -9.67
CA PHE A 216 12.77 -30.97 -9.33
C PHE A 216 12.23 -32.01 -10.32
N THR A 217 13.10 -32.91 -10.74
CA THR A 217 12.68 -34.19 -11.31
C THR A 217 12.18 -35.12 -10.20
N LEU A 218 11.40 -36.15 -10.56
CA LEU A 218 10.95 -37.15 -9.58
C LEU A 218 12.13 -37.87 -8.92
N GLU A 219 13.19 -38.12 -9.69
CA GLU A 219 14.42 -38.75 -9.21
C GLU A 219 15.18 -37.88 -8.21
N GLU A 220 15.35 -36.58 -8.52
CA GLU A 220 15.96 -35.63 -7.59
C GLU A 220 15.12 -35.47 -6.31
N ALA A 221 13.79 -35.45 -6.42
CA ALA A 221 12.89 -35.24 -5.29
C ALA A 221 12.82 -36.44 -4.32
N LYS A 222 13.44 -37.58 -4.63
CA LYS A 222 13.44 -38.79 -3.78
C LYS A 222 13.75 -38.57 -2.29
N PRO A 223 14.70 -37.70 -1.89
CA PRO A 223 14.96 -37.42 -0.47
C PRO A 223 13.71 -36.93 0.26
N LEU A 224 12.82 -36.19 -0.40
CA LEU A 224 11.57 -35.70 0.20
C LEU A 224 10.63 -36.85 0.59
N ALA A 225 10.68 -38.00 -0.08
CA ALA A 225 9.87 -39.17 0.29
C ALA A 225 10.18 -39.65 1.72
N ALA A 226 11.40 -39.42 2.22
CA ALA A 226 11.78 -39.81 3.57
C ALA A 226 10.94 -39.10 4.64
N GLY A 227 10.45 -37.88 4.43
CA GLY A 227 9.57 -37.23 5.41
C GLY A 227 8.11 -37.72 5.36
N LEU A 228 7.69 -38.37 4.27
CA LEU A 228 6.32 -38.84 4.06
C LEU A 228 6.09 -40.18 4.76
N ALA A 229 6.96 -41.15 4.53
CA ALA A 229 6.92 -42.47 5.16
C ALA A 229 8.25 -43.22 4.85
N PRO A 230 9.31 -43.06 5.67
CA PRO A 230 10.62 -43.58 5.33
C PRO A 230 10.60 -45.10 5.04
N GLY A 231 11.21 -45.50 3.92
CA GLY A 231 11.36 -46.92 3.54
C GLY A 231 10.12 -47.60 2.96
N SER A 232 9.02 -46.88 2.67
CA SER A 232 7.82 -47.45 2.05
C SER A 232 7.69 -47.10 0.56
N ASP A 233 7.25 -48.06 -0.27
CA ASP A 233 6.86 -47.82 -1.66
C ASP A 233 5.74 -46.77 -1.78
N GLN A 234 4.99 -46.59 -0.69
CA GLN A 234 3.89 -45.66 -0.57
C GLN A 234 4.34 -44.20 -0.47
N ALA A 235 5.48 -43.93 0.18
CA ALA A 235 6.07 -42.59 0.19
C ALA A 235 6.43 -42.12 -1.22
N PHE A 236 6.94 -43.02 -2.06
CA PHE A 236 7.26 -42.71 -3.44
C PHE A 236 5.99 -42.43 -4.27
N LYS A 237 4.92 -43.22 -4.07
CA LYS A 237 3.61 -42.94 -4.71
C LYS A 237 3.01 -41.60 -4.29
N LEU A 238 3.07 -41.27 -2.99
CA LEU A 238 2.63 -39.97 -2.47
C LEU A 238 3.45 -38.84 -3.09
N LEU A 239 4.78 -38.97 -3.13
CA LEU A 239 5.67 -38.00 -3.76
C LEU A 239 5.33 -37.84 -5.24
N GLN A 240 5.12 -38.93 -5.98
CA GLN A 240 4.74 -38.87 -7.40
C GLN A 240 3.44 -38.09 -7.61
N GLN A 241 2.42 -38.29 -6.78
CA GLN A 241 1.18 -37.53 -6.88
C GLN A 241 1.34 -36.06 -6.48
N ILE A 242 2.18 -35.77 -5.48
CA ILE A 242 2.52 -34.39 -5.13
C ILE A 242 3.19 -33.71 -6.32
N MET A 243 4.16 -34.38 -6.95
CA MET A 243 4.87 -33.87 -8.13
C MET A 243 3.95 -33.64 -9.32
N ASN A 244 2.92 -34.47 -9.51
CA ASN A 244 1.89 -34.25 -10.54
C ASN A 244 1.11 -32.94 -10.34
N TRP A 245 0.91 -32.52 -9.09
CA TRP A 245 0.26 -31.24 -8.78
C TRP A 245 1.22 -30.05 -8.83
N THR A 246 2.42 -30.20 -8.28
CA THR A 246 3.38 -29.11 -8.09
C THR A 246 4.32 -28.90 -9.28
N GLY A 247 4.38 -29.85 -10.21
CA GLY A 247 5.29 -29.85 -11.36
C GLY A 247 6.76 -29.84 -10.96
N GLY A 248 7.09 -30.29 -9.74
CA GLY A 248 8.45 -30.24 -9.19
C GLY A 248 8.88 -28.88 -8.63
N HIS A 249 7.99 -27.87 -8.58
CA HIS A 249 8.34 -26.56 -8.04
C HIS A 249 8.85 -26.70 -6.58
N PRO A 250 10.06 -26.24 -6.22
CA PRO A 250 10.69 -26.57 -4.93
C PRO A 250 9.85 -26.24 -3.69
N TYR A 251 9.36 -24.99 -3.58
CA TYR A 251 8.53 -24.58 -2.45
C TYR A 251 7.17 -25.29 -2.40
N LEU A 252 6.42 -25.33 -3.51
CA LEU A 252 5.11 -26.01 -3.54
C LEU A 252 5.24 -27.51 -3.23
N THR A 253 6.29 -28.15 -3.73
CA THR A 253 6.58 -29.57 -3.47
C THR A 253 6.84 -29.80 -1.98
N GLN A 254 7.75 -29.04 -1.36
CA GLN A 254 7.99 -29.18 0.09
C GLN A 254 6.78 -28.81 0.93
N LYS A 255 6.03 -27.74 0.57
CA LYS A 255 4.81 -27.36 1.29
C LYS A 255 3.77 -28.46 1.25
N THR A 256 3.56 -29.05 0.09
CA THR A 256 2.59 -30.14 -0.08
C THR A 256 3.07 -31.38 0.65
N CYS A 257 4.36 -31.72 0.60
CA CYS A 257 4.92 -32.84 1.36
C CYS A 257 4.74 -32.64 2.88
N GLN A 258 4.95 -31.43 3.39
CA GLN A 258 4.72 -31.09 4.80
C GLN A 258 3.25 -31.31 5.20
N VAL A 259 2.31 -30.81 4.40
CA VAL A 259 0.87 -30.95 4.67
C VAL A 259 0.44 -32.42 4.59
N VAL A 260 0.94 -33.17 3.62
CA VAL A 260 0.66 -34.60 3.47
C VAL A 260 1.25 -35.39 4.63
N ALA A 261 2.49 -35.12 5.06
CA ALA A 261 3.10 -35.77 6.21
C ALA A 261 2.33 -35.46 7.51
N GLN A 262 1.86 -34.22 7.68
CA GLN A 262 1.05 -33.83 8.84
C GLN A 262 -0.28 -34.59 8.88
N TRP A 263 -0.97 -34.68 7.74
CA TRP A 263 -2.19 -35.46 7.64
C TRP A 263 -1.93 -36.96 7.88
N ALA A 264 -0.88 -37.50 7.27
CA ALA A 264 -0.55 -38.93 7.39
C ALA A 264 -0.18 -39.30 8.84
N LYS A 265 0.41 -38.38 9.61
CA LYS A 265 0.66 -38.56 11.05
C LYS A 265 -0.64 -38.71 11.86
N GLU A 266 -1.74 -38.13 11.40
CA GLU A 266 -3.05 -38.12 12.07
C GLU A 266 -4.00 -39.23 11.55
N SER A 267 -3.82 -39.71 10.32
CA SER A 267 -4.62 -40.79 9.71
C SER A 267 -3.85 -41.54 8.61
N TRP A 268 -3.59 -42.83 8.81
CA TRP A 268 -2.77 -43.68 7.90
C TRP A 268 -3.57 -44.42 6.80
N ASP A 269 -4.84 -44.07 6.55
CA ASP A 269 -5.61 -44.76 5.51
C ASP A 269 -5.16 -44.31 4.12
N THR A 270 -4.46 -45.19 3.43
CA THR A 270 -3.74 -44.90 2.19
C THR A 270 -4.31 -45.64 0.99
N THR A 271 -5.55 -46.15 1.09
CA THR A 271 -6.24 -46.85 0.00
C THR A 271 -6.57 -45.93 -1.20
N GLN A 272 -6.54 -44.60 -1.02
CA GLN A 272 -6.85 -43.60 -2.07
C GLN A 272 -5.87 -42.39 -2.07
N VAL A 273 -4.57 -42.66 -2.19
CA VAL A 273 -3.50 -41.65 -2.18
C VAL A 273 -3.80 -40.44 -3.10
N ASP A 274 -4.23 -40.67 -4.33
CA ASP A 274 -4.48 -39.62 -5.33
C ASP A 274 -5.54 -38.61 -4.86
N LYS A 275 -6.66 -39.12 -4.33
CA LYS A 275 -7.78 -38.30 -3.82
C LYS A 275 -7.39 -37.53 -2.57
N ILE A 276 -6.51 -38.11 -1.73
CA ILE A 276 -6.05 -37.46 -0.50
C ILE A 276 -5.14 -36.28 -0.84
N VAL A 277 -4.14 -36.49 -1.71
CA VAL A 277 -3.23 -35.42 -2.14
C VAL A 277 -4.03 -34.29 -2.79
N GLU A 278 -4.96 -34.61 -3.69
CA GLU A 278 -5.87 -33.63 -4.30
C GLU A 278 -6.68 -32.85 -3.24
N LYS A 279 -7.30 -33.53 -2.29
CA LYS A 279 -8.06 -32.89 -1.21
C LYS A 279 -7.20 -31.93 -0.39
N LEU A 280 -5.97 -32.32 -0.06
CA LEU A 280 -5.04 -31.49 0.73
C LEU A 280 -4.53 -30.30 -0.08
N VAL A 281 -4.22 -30.49 -1.36
CA VAL A 281 -3.86 -29.39 -2.28
C VAL A 281 -5.01 -28.40 -2.40
N ILE A 282 -6.24 -28.87 -2.57
CA ILE A 282 -7.43 -28.01 -2.64
C ILE A 282 -7.56 -27.19 -1.35
N ALA A 283 -7.53 -27.85 -0.20
CA ALA A 283 -7.66 -27.21 1.11
C ALA A 283 -6.57 -26.14 1.33
N THR A 284 -5.34 -26.45 0.93
CA THR A 284 -4.15 -25.61 1.17
C THR A 284 -4.08 -24.42 0.20
N PHE A 285 -4.29 -24.64 -1.09
CA PHE A 285 -3.98 -23.65 -2.14
C PHE A 285 -5.21 -23.11 -2.87
N LEU A 286 -6.24 -23.92 -3.12
CA LEU A 286 -7.36 -23.54 -3.99
C LEU A 286 -8.53 -22.90 -3.22
N THR A 287 -8.56 -23.02 -1.88
CA THR A 287 -9.54 -22.28 -1.07
C THR A 287 -9.32 -20.77 -1.14
N LYS A 288 -10.38 -19.98 -0.88
CA LYS A 288 -10.28 -18.50 -0.84
C LYS A 288 -9.20 -18.02 0.13
N ARG A 289 -9.03 -18.72 1.26
CA ARG A 289 -7.96 -18.44 2.22
C ARG A 289 -6.60 -18.80 1.64
N GLY A 290 -6.42 -20.02 1.12
CA GLY A 290 -5.18 -20.47 0.48
C GLY A 290 -4.67 -19.52 -0.60
N LYS A 291 -5.55 -19.11 -1.52
CA LYS A 291 -5.26 -18.12 -2.58
C LYS A 291 -4.83 -16.74 -2.07
N GLN A 292 -5.07 -16.42 -0.80
CA GLN A 292 -4.75 -15.12 -0.19
C GLN A 292 -3.58 -15.18 0.78
N THR A 293 -3.36 -16.32 1.45
CA THR A 293 -2.40 -16.45 2.55
C THR A 293 -1.11 -17.16 2.16
N ASP A 294 -1.07 -17.91 1.05
CA ASP A 294 0.18 -18.52 0.58
C ASP A 294 1.11 -17.46 -0.04
N ASP A 295 2.35 -17.41 0.43
CA ASP A 295 3.32 -16.39 0.03
C ASP A 295 3.70 -16.48 -1.46
N ASN A 296 3.76 -17.69 -2.02
CA ASN A 296 4.05 -17.90 -3.44
C ASN A 296 2.92 -17.38 -4.32
N LEU A 297 1.70 -17.84 -4.04
CA LEU A 297 0.50 -17.44 -4.80
C LEU A 297 0.22 -15.94 -4.65
N TYR A 298 0.43 -15.38 -3.46
CA TYR A 298 0.36 -13.94 -3.23
C TYR A 298 1.37 -13.20 -4.12
N PHE A 299 2.64 -13.60 -4.12
CA PHE A 299 3.67 -12.99 -4.95
C PHE A 299 3.34 -13.03 -6.44
N VAL A 300 2.97 -14.21 -6.97
CA VAL A 300 2.59 -14.39 -8.38
C VAL A 300 1.42 -13.47 -8.74
N ARG A 301 0.38 -13.43 -7.90
CA ARG A 301 -0.80 -12.58 -8.11
C ARG A 301 -0.44 -11.10 -8.12
N GLU A 302 0.29 -10.62 -7.12
CA GLU A 302 0.61 -9.20 -7.03
C GLU A 302 1.49 -8.75 -8.19
N ARG A 303 2.42 -9.59 -8.67
CA ARG A 303 3.24 -9.27 -9.84
C ARG A 303 2.43 -9.21 -11.13
N LEU A 304 1.53 -10.17 -11.36
CA LEU A 304 0.63 -10.14 -12.53
C LEU A 304 -0.27 -8.90 -12.55
N LEU A 305 -0.71 -8.40 -11.40
CA LEU A 305 -1.70 -7.31 -11.31
C LEU A 305 -1.10 -5.90 -11.14
N ARG A 306 0.11 -5.76 -10.59
CA ARG A 306 0.68 -4.44 -10.24
C ARG A 306 1.68 -3.89 -11.25
N GLU A 307 2.10 -4.68 -12.23
CA GLU A 307 3.02 -4.19 -13.25
C GLU A 307 2.32 -3.24 -14.23
N SER A 308 3.09 -2.27 -14.75
CA SER A 308 2.61 -1.26 -15.71
C SER A 308 2.02 -1.88 -16.98
N GLU A 309 2.44 -3.11 -17.30
CA GLU A 309 2.02 -3.91 -18.46
C GLU A 309 1.13 -5.11 -18.08
N SER A 310 0.48 -5.08 -16.90
CA SER A 310 -0.39 -6.16 -16.41
C SER A 310 -1.40 -6.68 -17.44
N ALA A 311 -1.99 -5.81 -18.27
CA ALA A 311 -2.91 -6.24 -19.32
C ALA A 311 -2.25 -7.14 -20.39
N GLU A 312 -1.01 -6.82 -20.81
CA GLU A 312 -0.28 -7.60 -21.81
C GLU A 312 0.17 -8.95 -21.24
N LEU A 313 0.63 -8.97 -19.99
CA LEU A 313 0.99 -10.21 -19.28
C LEU A 313 -0.21 -11.15 -19.13
N LEU A 314 -1.37 -10.61 -18.72
CA LEU A 314 -2.59 -11.39 -18.55
C LEU A 314 -3.14 -11.91 -19.89
N ASN A 315 -3.01 -11.13 -20.97
CA ASN A 315 -3.37 -11.59 -22.32
C ASN A 315 -2.42 -12.66 -22.85
N LEU A 316 -1.11 -12.51 -22.66
CA LEU A 316 -0.16 -13.56 -23.07
C LEU A 316 -0.40 -14.85 -22.29
N TYR A 317 -0.62 -14.74 -20.98
CA TYR A 317 -0.94 -15.89 -20.14
C TYR A 317 -2.30 -16.53 -20.52
N SER A 318 -3.30 -15.74 -20.93
CA SER A 318 -4.57 -16.30 -21.41
C SER A 318 -4.42 -17.11 -22.70
N LEU A 319 -3.53 -16.70 -23.61
CA LEU A 319 -3.19 -17.48 -24.80
C LEU A 319 -2.52 -18.81 -24.43
N ILE A 320 -1.59 -18.80 -23.48
CA ILE A 320 -0.92 -20.03 -22.98
C ILE A 320 -1.94 -20.98 -22.33
N MET A 321 -2.89 -20.43 -21.55
CA MET A 321 -3.98 -21.20 -20.93
C MET A 321 -4.97 -21.81 -21.95
N GLN A 322 -5.02 -21.30 -23.18
CA GLN A 322 -5.83 -21.83 -24.28
C GLN A 322 -5.05 -22.81 -25.16
N ASP A 323 -3.94 -23.36 -24.66
CA ASP A 323 -3.04 -24.27 -25.36
C ASP A 323 -2.52 -23.73 -26.71
N ARG A 324 -2.45 -22.40 -26.86
CA ARG A 324 -1.80 -21.78 -28.02
C ARG A 324 -0.31 -22.05 -27.96
N VAL A 325 0.26 -22.59 -29.04
CA VAL A 325 1.70 -22.83 -29.14
C VAL A 325 2.44 -21.51 -29.22
N ILE A 326 3.07 -21.12 -28.11
CA ILE A 326 3.88 -19.89 -28.01
C ILE A 326 5.33 -20.28 -27.77
N SER A 327 6.17 -20.10 -28.79
CA SER A 327 7.62 -20.31 -28.65
C SER A 327 8.23 -19.26 -27.74
N ASN A 328 9.05 -19.69 -26.79
CA ASN A 328 9.83 -18.83 -25.90
C ASN A 328 10.85 -18.03 -26.71
N LYS A 329 10.72 -16.70 -26.73
CA LYS A 329 11.67 -15.79 -27.36
C LYS A 329 12.39 -15.05 -26.25
N GLU A 330 13.67 -15.36 -26.01
CA GLU A 330 14.43 -14.78 -24.89
C GLU A 330 14.52 -13.24 -24.94
N ARG A 331 14.47 -12.65 -26.14
CA ARG A 331 14.47 -11.19 -26.33
C ARG A 331 13.09 -10.54 -26.14
N ASN A 332 12.02 -11.31 -25.97
CA ASN A 332 10.68 -10.78 -25.72
C ASN A 332 10.50 -10.50 -24.23
N LEU A 333 10.36 -9.22 -23.87
CA LEU A 333 10.25 -8.76 -22.48
C LEU A 333 9.05 -9.36 -21.76
N THR A 334 7.90 -9.51 -22.42
CA THR A 334 6.68 -10.08 -21.83
C THR A 334 6.85 -11.57 -21.52
N HIS A 335 7.55 -12.33 -22.38
CA HIS A 335 7.87 -13.74 -22.14
C HIS A 335 8.84 -13.89 -20.96
N ALA A 336 9.90 -13.08 -20.95
CA ALA A 336 10.88 -13.06 -19.87
C ALA A 336 10.23 -12.72 -18.53
N ARG A 337 9.34 -11.71 -18.49
CA ARG A 337 8.60 -11.31 -17.29
C ARG A 337 7.67 -12.41 -16.77
N LEU A 338 6.85 -13.03 -17.63
CA LEU A 338 6.00 -14.15 -17.19
C LEU A 338 6.83 -15.31 -16.60
N LYS A 339 7.99 -15.62 -17.20
CA LYS A 339 8.92 -16.62 -16.67
C LYS A 339 9.48 -16.21 -15.30
N LEU A 340 9.82 -14.93 -15.08
CA LEU A 340 10.33 -14.42 -13.78
C LEU A 340 9.27 -14.36 -12.67
N ILE A 341 8.01 -14.11 -13.05
CA ILE A 341 6.87 -14.26 -12.14
C ILE A 341 6.79 -15.70 -11.65
N GLY A 342 7.17 -16.65 -12.52
CA GLY A 342 7.26 -18.07 -12.20
C GLY A 342 5.99 -18.86 -12.46
N ILE A 343 4.99 -18.22 -13.07
CA ILE A 343 3.72 -18.87 -13.42
C ILE A 343 3.84 -19.75 -14.67
N VAL A 344 4.80 -19.47 -15.56
CA VAL A 344 5.10 -20.27 -16.77
C VAL A 344 6.53 -20.76 -16.79
N LYS A 345 6.78 -21.82 -17.54
CA LYS A 345 8.12 -22.32 -17.91
C LYS A 345 8.19 -22.61 -19.40
N ALA A 346 9.40 -22.73 -19.93
CA ALA A 346 9.61 -23.29 -21.27
C ALA A 346 9.86 -24.80 -21.13
N ASN A 347 9.21 -25.60 -21.95
CA ASN A 347 9.49 -27.04 -22.03
C ASN A 347 10.77 -27.30 -22.85
N ASP A 348 11.18 -28.57 -22.97
CA ASP A 348 12.39 -28.98 -23.70
C ASP A 348 12.37 -28.59 -25.18
N SER A 349 11.18 -28.38 -25.76
CA SER A 349 10.99 -27.89 -27.14
C SER A 349 10.96 -26.36 -27.24
N GLY A 350 11.18 -25.65 -26.14
CA GLY A 350 11.18 -24.18 -26.08
C GLY A 350 9.79 -23.55 -26.15
N ILE A 351 8.71 -24.30 -25.92
CA ILE A 351 7.33 -23.78 -25.91
C ILE A 351 6.96 -23.37 -24.48
N LEU A 352 6.29 -22.22 -24.33
CA LEU A 352 5.81 -21.75 -23.03
C LEU A 352 4.56 -22.52 -22.58
N GLU A 353 4.58 -23.02 -21.35
CA GLU A 353 3.47 -23.72 -20.71
C GLU A 353 3.27 -23.23 -19.26
N VAL A 354 2.06 -23.43 -18.74
CA VAL A 354 1.77 -23.17 -17.31
C VAL A 354 2.61 -24.11 -16.46
N ARG A 355 3.35 -23.56 -15.50
CA ARG A 355 4.43 -24.29 -14.81
C ARG A 355 3.96 -25.53 -14.04
N ASN A 356 2.76 -25.48 -13.46
CA ASN A 356 2.17 -26.59 -12.71
C ASN A 356 0.64 -26.48 -12.61
N ARG A 357 0.01 -27.57 -12.18
CA ARG A 357 -1.44 -27.69 -12.05
C ARG A 357 -2.03 -26.76 -10.99
N ILE A 358 -1.31 -26.50 -9.88
CA ILE A 358 -1.79 -25.57 -8.85
C ILE A 358 -1.96 -24.16 -9.44
N TYR A 359 -1.00 -23.67 -10.22
CA TYR A 359 -1.12 -22.37 -10.89
C TYR A 359 -2.25 -22.35 -11.91
N TYR A 360 -2.38 -23.41 -12.71
CA TYR A 360 -3.47 -23.56 -13.67
C TYR A 360 -4.85 -23.43 -13.00
N GLU A 361 -5.05 -24.07 -11.85
CA GLU A 361 -6.32 -24.04 -11.11
C GLU A 361 -6.55 -22.73 -10.32
N VAL A 362 -5.49 -22.13 -9.80
CA VAL A 362 -5.58 -20.88 -9.02
C VAL A 362 -5.81 -19.68 -9.94
N PHE A 363 -5.02 -19.57 -11.01
CA PHE A 363 -5.03 -18.51 -12.02
C PHE A 363 -5.69 -19.02 -13.31
N ASN A 364 -6.90 -19.55 -13.17
CA ASN A 364 -7.65 -20.11 -14.30
C ASN A 364 -8.33 -19.01 -15.15
N ILE A 365 -9.02 -19.44 -16.22
CA ILE A 365 -9.78 -18.56 -17.12
C ILE A 365 -10.79 -17.67 -16.36
N SER A 366 -11.49 -18.22 -15.36
CA SER A 366 -12.44 -17.45 -14.56
C SER A 366 -11.73 -16.33 -13.79
N TRP A 367 -10.55 -16.61 -13.22
CA TRP A 367 -9.72 -15.60 -12.57
C TRP A 367 -9.22 -14.54 -13.56
N LEU A 368 -8.85 -14.92 -14.79
CA LEU A 368 -8.43 -13.97 -15.83
C LEU A 368 -9.57 -13.02 -16.23
N HIS A 369 -10.79 -13.55 -16.36
CA HIS A 369 -11.98 -12.74 -16.63
C HIS A 369 -12.29 -11.76 -15.49
N ASP A 370 -12.21 -12.20 -14.23
CA ASP A 370 -12.39 -11.34 -13.05
C ASP A 370 -11.38 -10.19 -12.99
N ASN A 371 -10.20 -10.37 -13.61
CA ASN A 371 -9.13 -9.38 -13.69
C ASN A 371 -9.04 -8.65 -15.05
N GLY A 372 -10.08 -8.75 -15.89
CA GLY A 372 -10.27 -7.87 -17.04
C GLY A 372 -9.77 -8.39 -18.40
N VAL A 373 -9.47 -9.68 -18.52
CA VAL A 373 -9.19 -10.32 -19.82
C VAL A 373 -10.50 -10.75 -20.48
N THR A 374 -10.78 -10.23 -21.67
CA THR A 374 -11.87 -10.71 -22.54
C THR A 374 -11.33 -11.80 -23.45
N ILE A 375 -11.89 -13.00 -23.33
CA ILE A 375 -11.58 -14.12 -24.22
C ILE A 375 -12.63 -14.12 -25.32
N ASP A 376 -12.19 -14.10 -26.59
CA ASP A 376 -13.10 -14.29 -27.72
C ASP A 376 -13.59 -15.74 -27.73
N ASP A 377 -14.88 -15.95 -27.46
CA ASP A 377 -15.55 -17.26 -27.39
C ASP A 377 -15.63 -18.02 -28.73
N ASN A 378 -14.89 -17.60 -29.77
CA ASN A 378 -15.00 -18.15 -31.13
C ASN A 378 -14.00 -19.28 -31.47
N SER A 379 -13.38 -19.93 -30.49
CA SER A 379 -12.63 -21.17 -30.72
C SER A 379 -13.14 -22.32 -29.86
N THR A 380 -14.33 -22.82 -30.20
CA THR A 380 -14.71 -24.20 -29.92
C THR A 380 -13.83 -25.13 -30.76
N ASP A 381 -12.67 -25.51 -30.21
CA ASP A 381 -12.03 -26.80 -30.50
C ASP A 381 -10.96 -27.05 -29.43
N SER A 382 -11.36 -27.67 -28.33
CA SER A 382 -10.45 -28.34 -27.39
C SER A 382 -10.74 -29.84 -27.48
N PRO A 383 -9.76 -30.70 -27.80
CA PRO A 383 -9.95 -32.13 -27.68
C PRO A 383 -9.95 -32.54 -26.21
N THR A 384 -10.98 -33.31 -25.87
CA THR A 384 -11.21 -34.13 -24.69
C THR A 384 -9.93 -34.69 -24.03
N ARG A 385 -9.70 -34.31 -22.77
CA ARG A 385 -9.12 -35.24 -21.77
C ARG A 385 -9.66 -34.93 -20.37
N ILE A 386 -10.11 -36.01 -19.71
CA ILE A 386 -10.71 -36.12 -18.37
C ILE A 386 -12.20 -35.73 -18.31
N GLN A 387 -13.03 -36.57 -18.92
CA GLN A 387 -14.40 -36.80 -18.50
C GLN A 387 -14.38 -37.72 -17.27
N GLY A 388 -14.82 -37.21 -16.13
CA GLY A 388 -15.06 -37.97 -14.91
C GLY A 388 -15.50 -37.02 -13.80
N ASP A 389 -16.70 -37.25 -13.26
CA ASP A 389 -17.17 -36.75 -11.98
C ASP A 389 -17.72 -35.32 -11.86
N GLN A 390 -18.88 -35.09 -12.51
CA GLN A 390 -19.83 -34.05 -12.11
C GLN A 390 -20.75 -34.44 -10.92
N GLY A 391 -20.61 -35.64 -10.35
CA GLY A 391 -21.43 -36.10 -9.21
C GLY A 391 -21.01 -35.61 -7.83
N TYR A 392 -19.80 -35.05 -7.67
CA TYR A 392 -19.16 -34.94 -6.34
C TYR A 392 -19.20 -33.53 -5.72
N LYS A 393 -19.72 -32.51 -6.43
CA LYS A 393 -19.61 -31.12 -5.96
C LYS A 393 -20.55 -30.76 -4.79
N LEU A 394 -21.57 -31.57 -4.52
CA LEU A 394 -22.58 -31.28 -3.49
C LEU A 394 -22.31 -31.94 -2.12
N ASP A 395 -21.61 -33.07 -2.05
CA ASP A 395 -21.31 -33.76 -0.79
C ASP A 395 -20.03 -33.24 -0.09
N TYR A 396 -19.14 -32.57 -0.82
CA TYR A 396 -17.84 -32.11 -0.29
C TYR A 396 -17.94 -30.91 0.66
N LEU A 397 -18.91 -30.03 0.47
CA LEU A 397 -19.13 -28.88 1.38
C LEU A 397 -19.57 -29.35 2.77
N ARG A 398 -20.25 -30.50 2.86
CA ARG A 398 -20.76 -31.05 4.11
C ARG A 398 -19.69 -31.79 4.93
N TYR A 399 -18.69 -32.37 4.25
CA TYR A 399 -17.58 -33.09 4.88
C TYR A 399 -16.41 -32.17 5.28
N ALA A 400 -16.19 -31.07 4.55
CA ALA A 400 -15.15 -30.07 4.87
C ALA A 400 -15.43 -29.33 6.19
N ASP A 401 -16.69 -29.03 6.49
CA ASP A 401 -17.10 -28.45 7.77
C ASP A 401 -16.88 -29.43 8.95
N GLN A 402 -16.98 -30.74 8.72
CA GLN A 402 -16.74 -31.76 9.73
C GLN A 402 -15.25 -31.90 10.10
N VAL A 403 -14.34 -31.77 9.13
CA VAL A 403 -12.89 -31.85 9.35
C VAL A 403 -12.33 -30.57 9.99
N ILE A 404 -12.85 -29.40 9.60
CA ILE A 404 -12.47 -28.12 10.23
C ILE A 404 -12.87 -28.11 11.71
N ASN A 405 -14.04 -28.66 12.04
CA ASN A 405 -14.48 -28.78 13.43
C ASN A 405 -13.65 -29.80 14.24
N ASN A 406 -13.23 -30.92 13.65
CA ASN A 406 -12.38 -31.89 14.34
C ASN A 406 -10.95 -31.39 14.61
N ILE A 407 -10.36 -30.63 13.67
CA ILE A 407 -9.03 -30.01 13.86
C ILE A 407 -9.11 -28.87 14.89
N ALA A 408 -10.19 -28.08 14.89
CA ALA A 408 -10.42 -27.06 15.92
C ALA A 408 -10.55 -27.69 17.32
N TYR A 409 -11.26 -28.82 17.44
CA TYR A 409 -11.38 -29.56 18.71
C TYR A 409 -10.05 -30.18 19.17
N GLN A 410 -9.22 -30.70 18.25
CA GLN A 410 -7.89 -31.22 18.60
C GLN A 410 -6.90 -30.13 18.99
N VAL A 411 -6.90 -28.98 18.30
CA VAL A 411 -6.04 -27.84 18.65
C VAL A 411 -6.44 -27.23 20.00
N ILE A 412 -7.73 -27.19 20.30
CA ILE A 412 -8.24 -26.75 21.61
C ILE A 412 -7.84 -27.75 22.72
N ASN A 413 -7.90 -29.07 22.47
CA ASN A 413 -7.44 -30.08 23.43
C ASN A 413 -5.91 -30.13 23.61
N ILE A 414 -5.14 -29.80 22.58
CA ILE A 414 -3.67 -29.68 22.66
C ILE A 414 -3.30 -28.40 23.44
N MET A 415 -4.04 -27.30 23.26
CA MET A 415 -3.86 -26.07 24.05
C MET A 415 -4.33 -26.22 25.51
N LEU A 416 -5.29 -27.10 25.79
CA LEU A 416 -5.79 -27.36 27.14
C LEU A 416 -4.99 -28.41 27.93
N SER A 417 -4.11 -29.21 27.29
CA SER A 417 -3.43 -30.34 27.94
C SER A 417 -1.94 -30.15 28.27
N LYS A 418 -1.32 -28.99 28.00
CA LYS A 418 0.05 -28.72 28.45
C LYS A 418 0.15 -27.45 29.30
N ALA A 419 0.20 -27.68 30.61
CA ALA A 419 0.58 -26.71 31.61
C ALA A 419 2.01 -26.18 31.36
N ILE A 420 2.13 -25.04 30.66
CA ILE A 420 3.36 -24.23 30.63
C ILE A 420 2.97 -22.78 30.95
N ILE A 421 2.50 -22.59 32.18
CA ILE A 421 2.32 -21.28 32.82
C ILE A 421 3.38 -21.00 33.91
N PRO A 422 4.09 -21.98 34.52
CA PRO A 422 5.11 -21.65 35.52
C PRO A 422 6.47 -21.17 34.98
N GLN A 423 6.89 -21.50 33.75
CA GLN A 423 8.28 -21.24 33.30
C GLN A 423 8.53 -19.84 32.70
N ILE A 424 7.49 -19.07 32.36
CA ILE A 424 7.65 -17.70 31.85
C ILE A 424 7.88 -16.70 33.01
N LYS A 425 7.54 -17.07 34.25
CA LYS A 425 7.66 -16.19 35.42
C LYS A 425 9.07 -16.08 36.00
N SER A 426 10.00 -16.98 35.65
CA SER A 426 11.39 -16.90 36.14
C SER A 426 12.32 -16.08 35.24
N ILE A 427 11.92 -15.80 33.99
CA ILE A 427 12.72 -15.00 33.04
C ILE A 427 12.44 -13.50 33.18
N THR A 428 11.26 -13.12 33.69
CA THR A 428 10.88 -11.70 33.85
C THR A 428 11.49 -11.02 35.07
N ASN A 429 12.07 -11.77 36.02
CA ASN A 429 12.61 -11.22 37.27
C ASN A 429 14.14 -10.97 37.26
N THR A 430 14.82 -11.11 36.12
CA THR A 430 16.29 -10.90 36.02
C THR A 430 16.67 -9.73 35.11
N ILE A 431 15.72 -8.90 34.68
CA ILE A 431 15.99 -7.67 33.93
C ILE A 431 15.48 -6.49 34.77
N ASN A 432 16.18 -6.24 35.87
CA ASN A 432 16.11 -4.97 36.57
C ASN A 432 17.57 -4.54 36.75
N ILE A 433 18.09 -3.81 35.76
CA ILE A 433 19.33 -3.07 35.89
C ILE A 433 18.95 -1.61 35.70
N ASP A 434 19.31 -0.83 36.71
CA ASP A 434 19.13 0.60 36.83
C ASP A 434 19.61 1.35 35.58
N ASP A 435 18.82 2.31 35.12
CA ASP A 435 19.30 3.33 34.18
C ASP A 435 18.76 4.70 34.59
N ASN A 436 19.43 5.29 35.59
CA ASN A 436 19.48 6.72 35.79
C ASN A 436 20.65 7.26 34.94
N SER A 437 20.40 7.56 33.68
CA SER A 437 21.24 8.50 32.92
C SER A 437 20.40 9.27 31.91
N THR A 438 20.50 10.59 31.99
CA THR A 438 19.88 11.58 31.10
C THR A 438 20.51 11.50 29.72
N ASN A 439 19.79 10.96 28.72
CA ASN A 439 19.82 11.38 27.32
C ASN A 439 18.62 10.76 26.56
N SER A 440 18.06 11.54 25.62
CA SER A 440 16.80 11.32 24.92
C SER A 440 16.76 10.05 24.06
N HIS A 441 16.23 8.95 24.60
CA HIS A 441 15.85 7.80 23.78
C HIS A 441 14.33 7.73 23.63
N LEU A 442 13.83 8.07 22.44
CA LEU A 442 12.46 7.78 22.00
C LEU A 442 12.15 6.31 22.27
N THR A 443 10.99 6.03 22.86
CA THR A 443 10.56 4.64 23.06
C THR A 443 10.48 3.91 21.72
N ARG A 444 10.67 2.59 21.72
CA ARG A 444 10.56 1.76 20.49
C ARG A 444 9.23 1.97 19.75
N GLN A 445 8.16 2.30 20.47
CA GLN A 445 6.86 2.61 19.89
C GLN A 445 6.81 4.01 19.25
N GLU A 446 7.42 5.03 19.88
CA GLU A 446 7.50 6.38 19.32
C GLU A 446 8.36 6.42 18.05
N TYR A 447 9.50 5.71 18.04
CA TYR A 447 10.33 5.57 16.85
C TYR A 447 9.55 4.91 15.69
N ARG A 448 8.80 3.83 15.97
CA ARG A 448 7.93 3.17 14.97
C ARG A 448 6.84 4.11 14.46
N ASN A 449 6.21 4.88 15.34
CA ASN A 449 5.15 5.82 14.95
C ASN A 449 5.70 6.98 14.10
N ARG A 450 6.88 7.50 14.45
CA ARG A 450 7.62 8.53 13.70
C ARG A 450 7.96 8.04 12.30
N GLN A 451 8.59 6.87 12.19
CA GLN A 451 8.93 6.25 10.90
C GLN A 451 7.67 5.96 10.05
N ALA A 452 6.59 5.51 10.68
CA ALA A 452 5.31 5.32 9.99
C ALA A 452 4.73 6.63 9.45
N LEU A 453 4.87 7.75 10.17
CA LEU A 453 4.43 9.06 9.70
C LEU A 453 5.27 9.55 8.52
N LEU A 454 6.60 9.48 8.60
CA LEU A 454 7.50 9.82 7.49
C LEU A 454 7.19 9.02 6.23
N ALA A 455 7.08 7.69 6.36
CA ALA A 455 6.73 6.82 5.25
C ALA A 455 5.36 7.18 4.65
N LYS A 456 4.40 7.62 5.46
CA LYS A 456 3.09 8.10 4.99
C LYS A 456 3.22 9.40 4.20
N VAL A 457 3.94 10.40 4.70
CA VAL A 457 4.15 11.67 3.98
C VAL A 457 4.86 11.41 2.65
N LYS A 458 5.94 10.62 2.66
CA LYS A 458 6.71 10.21 1.47
C LYS A 458 5.84 9.50 0.43
N ASN A 459 5.10 8.47 0.84
CA ASN A 459 4.27 7.71 -0.10
C ASN A 459 3.06 8.51 -0.60
N PHE A 460 2.49 9.39 0.24
CA PHE A 460 1.29 10.16 -0.13
C PHE A 460 1.63 11.32 -1.05
N TRP A 461 2.61 12.15 -0.69
CA TRP A 461 2.91 13.40 -1.40
C TRP A 461 4.04 13.27 -2.40
N VAL A 462 5.12 12.57 -2.07
CA VAL A 462 6.27 12.43 -3.00
C VAL A 462 5.92 11.40 -4.08
N LYS A 463 5.71 10.14 -3.71
CA LYS A 463 5.39 9.07 -4.69
C LYS A 463 3.99 9.19 -5.29
N GLY A 464 3.04 9.72 -4.51
CA GLY A 464 1.65 9.81 -4.90
C GLY A 464 1.30 11.03 -5.76
N VAL A 465 1.99 12.16 -5.56
CA VAL A 465 1.67 13.44 -6.22
C VAL A 465 2.85 13.98 -7.01
N LEU A 466 4.01 14.21 -6.38
CA LEU A 466 5.16 14.84 -7.03
C LEU A 466 5.67 14.01 -8.21
N GLU A 467 5.97 12.73 -7.98
CA GLU A 467 6.53 11.83 -9.01
C GLU A 467 5.54 11.57 -10.16
N LYS A 468 4.24 11.71 -9.90
CA LYS A 468 3.15 11.52 -10.89
C LYS A 468 2.64 12.83 -11.48
N SER A 469 3.19 13.96 -11.05
CA SER A 469 2.79 15.26 -11.55
C SER A 469 3.18 15.39 -13.02
N LEU A 470 2.35 16.08 -13.80
CA LEU A 470 2.67 16.41 -15.20
C LEU A 470 4.02 17.15 -15.32
N PHE A 471 4.41 17.85 -14.25
CA PHE A 471 5.67 18.57 -14.13
C PHE A 471 6.91 17.67 -14.07
N ASN A 472 6.83 16.47 -13.52
CA ASN A 472 8.02 15.62 -13.37
C ASN A 472 8.45 14.95 -14.70
N GLN A 473 7.65 15.11 -15.76
CA GLN A 473 8.05 14.77 -17.13
C GLN A 473 8.85 15.89 -17.80
N VAL A 474 8.93 17.07 -17.16
CA VAL A 474 9.39 18.34 -17.75
C VAL A 474 10.01 19.22 -16.66
N LEU A 475 11.28 19.00 -16.36
CA LEU A 475 12.01 19.81 -15.38
C LEU A 475 12.54 21.10 -16.05
N ILE A 476 11.73 22.15 -16.06
CA ILE A 476 12.22 23.51 -16.31
C ILE A 476 12.49 24.16 -14.94
N GLN A 477 13.76 24.44 -14.63
CA GLN A 477 14.14 25.13 -13.41
C GLN A 477 13.65 26.59 -13.48
N GLN A 478 12.79 26.98 -12.54
CA GLN A 478 12.27 28.35 -12.45
C GLN A 478 13.20 29.22 -11.62
N GLY A 479 13.37 30.48 -12.04
CA GLY A 479 14.09 31.47 -11.25
C GLY A 479 13.32 31.87 -9.99
N LEU A 480 14.06 32.21 -8.93
CA LEU A 480 13.52 32.71 -7.66
C LEU A 480 13.82 34.20 -7.49
N GLU A 481 12.96 34.92 -6.78
CA GLU A 481 13.14 36.33 -6.39
C GLU A 481 12.86 36.46 -4.90
N GLU A 482 13.75 37.10 -4.13
CA GLU A 482 13.54 37.33 -2.71
C GLU A 482 12.61 38.54 -2.49
N ARG A 483 11.65 38.39 -1.57
CA ARG A 483 10.59 39.38 -1.30
C ARG A 483 10.55 39.78 0.18
N PRO A 484 11.54 40.53 0.68
CA PRO A 484 11.55 40.97 2.08
C PRO A 484 10.33 41.86 2.42
N ASP A 485 9.74 42.53 1.42
CA ASP A 485 8.52 43.34 1.51
C ASP A 485 7.25 42.54 1.86
N ALA A 486 7.25 41.22 1.64
CA ALA A 486 6.07 40.39 1.80
C ALA A 486 5.86 39.85 3.23
N VAL A 487 6.82 39.99 4.14
CA VAL A 487 6.76 39.43 5.49
C VAL A 487 7.18 40.45 6.55
N THR A 488 6.63 40.31 7.74
CA THR A 488 7.06 41.09 8.90
C THR A 488 8.14 40.31 9.61
N ASN A 489 9.41 40.52 9.27
CA ASN A 489 10.52 39.77 9.85
C ASN A 489 10.72 40.13 11.34
N PRO A 490 10.53 39.19 12.29
CA PRO A 490 10.68 39.46 13.72
C PRO A 490 12.14 39.68 14.17
N PHE A 491 13.13 39.38 13.32
CA PHE A 491 14.56 39.54 13.61
C PHE A 491 15.20 40.75 12.90
N LYS A 492 14.39 41.65 12.32
CA LYS A 492 14.85 42.80 11.53
C LYS A 492 15.71 43.79 12.33
N GLU A 493 15.65 43.78 13.66
CA GLU A 493 16.48 44.65 14.52
C GLU A 493 17.96 44.20 14.64
N ILE A 494 18.32 42.98 14.21
CA ILE A 494 19.67 42.40 14.42
C ILE A 494 20.52 42.37 13.13
N ARG A 495 19.94 42.60 11.95
CA ARG A 495 20.65 42.58 10.65
C ARG A 495 20.76 44.00 10.08
N GLU A 496 21.99 44.46 9.83
CA GLU A 496 22.28 45.71 9.13
C GLU A 496 21.54 45.79 7.80
N ILE A 497 20.81 46.90 7.65
CA ILE A 497 20.31 47.57 6.43
C ILE A 497 20.52 46.76 5.14
N SER A 498 19.66 45.79 4.91
CA SER A 498 19.50 45.17 3.59
C SER A 498 18.28 45.85 2.93
N GLU A 499 18.45 46.37 1.71
CA GLU A 499 17.41 47.13 1.00
C GLU A 499 16.09 46.35 0.92
N ASP A 500 14.96 46.98 1.30
CA ASP A 500 13.60 46.41 1.26
C ASP A 500 13.06 46.18 -0.18
N SER A 501 13.94 46.19 -1.18
CA SER A 501 13.57 46.04 -2.59
C SER A 501 13.68 44.58 -3.05
N PRO A 502 12.76 44.10 -3.91
CA PRO A 502 12.85 42.76 -4.47
C PRO A 502 14.17 42.54 -5.22
N GLN A 503 14.86 41.43 -4.93
CA GLN A 503 16.11 41.08 -5.60
C GLN A 503 16.01 39.71 -6.30
N PRO A 504 16.38 39.60 -7.59
CA PRO A 504 16.42 38.33 -8.28
C PRO A 504 17.56 37.46 -7.72
N LEU A 505 17.26 36.19 -7.44
CA LEU A 505 18.24 35.22 -6.98
C LEU A 505 18.90 34.52 -8.19
N PRO A 506 20.14 33.98 -8.03
CA PRO A 506 20.81 33.23 -9.09
C PRO A 506 19.93 32.09 -9.66
N GLU A 507 20.00 31.84 -10.97
CA GLU A 507 19.09 30.91 -11.67
C GLU A 507 19.15 29.44 -11.19
N ARG A 508 20.21 29.06 -10.45
CA ARG A 508 20.38 27.69 -9.91
C ARG A 508 20.04 27.55 -8.42
N THR A 509 19.63 28.63 -7.77
CA THR A 509 19.29 28.59 -6.33
C THR A 509 18.03 27.76 -6.12
N LYS A 510 18.09 26.74 -5.26
CA LYS A 510 16.92 25.95 -4.89
C LYS A 510 16.27 26.53 -3.63
N VAL A 511 14.97 26.26 -3.46
CA VAL A 511 14.24 26.71 -2.26
C VAL A 511 14.78 26.09 -0.98
N ILE A 512 15.34 24.87 -1.02
CA ILE A 512 15.99 24.26 0.15
C ILE A 512 17.20 25.06 0.62
N ASP A 513 17.98 25.64 -0.31
CA ASP A 513 19.17 26.43 0.02
C ASP A 513 18.77 27.69 0.80
N ILE A 514 17.68 28.35 0.37
CA ILE A 514 17.11 29.52 1.06
C ILE A 514 16.56 29.10 2.41
N PHE A 515 15.83 27.98 2.48
CA PHE A 515 15.28 27.46 3.72
C PHE A 515 16.35 27.18 4.79
N ASP A 516 17.55 26.76 4.36
CA ASP A 516 18.68 26.48 5.24
C ASP A 516 19.41 27.73 5.74
N GLN A 517 19.45 28.78 4.92
CA GLN A 517 20.05 30.07 5.28
C GLN A 517 19.23 30.80 6.37
N ILE A 518 17.97 30.41 6.59
CA ILE A 518 17.11 31.00 7.62
C ILE A 518 17.48 30.44 9.00
N SER A 519 18.26 31.20 9.78
CA SER A 519 18.57 30.90 11.19
C SER A 519 18.51 32.15 12.08
N PRO A 520 17.91 32.09 13.29
CA PRO A 520 17.15 30.98 13.87
C PRO A 520 15.64 31.07 13.57
N GLY A 521 15.07 29.94 13.13
CA GLY A 521 13.62 29.78 12.94
C GLY A 521 13.19 29.79 11.49
N ARG A 522 13.13 28.59 10.90
CA ARG A 522 12.90 28.33 9.47
C ARG A 522 11.44 28.57 9.05
N THR A 523 11.03 29.83 9.05
CA THR A 523 9.73 30.29 8.53
C THR A 523 9.90 30.88 7.13
N LEU A 524 9.18 30.33 6.14
CA LEU A 524 9.31 30.71 4.73
C LEU A 524 7.94 30.91 4.08
N LEU A 525 7.76 32.02 3.37
CA LEU A 525 6.59 32.28 2.53
C LEU A 525 6.96 32.10 1.06
N ILE A 526 6.26 31.23 0.33
CA ILE A 526 6.44 31.01 -1.11
C ILE A 526 5.26 31.66 -1.85
N LEU A 527 5.56 32.70 -2.62
CA LEU A 527 4.63 33.44 -3.46
C LEU A 527 4.81 33.08 -4.94
N GLY A 528 3.78 33.32 -5.74
CA GLY A 528 3.86 33.10 -7.19
C GLY A 528 2.50 33.20 -7.86
N GLU A 529 2.50 33.36 -9.18
CA GLU A 529 1.27 33.42 -9.98
C GLU A 529 0.50 32.09 -10.02
N PRO A 530 -0.79 32.06 -10.38
CA PRO A 530 -1.50 30.80 -10.62
C PRO A 530 -0.76 29.90 -11.63
N GLY A 531 -0.57 28.62 -11.29
CA GLY A 531 0.14 27.68 -12.17
C GLY A 531 1.67 27.87 -12.24
N SER A 532 2.25 28.79 -11.46
CA SER A 532 3.71 28.97 -11.37
C SER A 532 4.45 27.77 -10.77
N GLY A 533 3.79 26.79 -10.15
CA GLY A 533 4.49 25.62 -9.59
C GLY A 533 4.75 25.66 -8.08
N LYS A 534 4.15 26.59 -7.33
CA LYS A 534 4.22 26.65 -5.85
C LYS A 534 4.06 25.30 -5.14
N THR A 535 3.00 24.56 -5.46
CA THR A 535 2.78 23.22 -4.89
C THR A 535 3.91 22.26 -5.28
N THR A 536 4.40 22.31 -6.52
CA THR A 536 5.52 21.46 -6.97
C THR A 536 6.77 21.78 -6.17
N THR A 537 7.13 23.05 -6.05
CA THR A 537 8.29 23.51 -5.26
C THR A 537 8.16 23.15 -3.78
N LEU A 538 6.96 23.27 -3.19
CA LEU A 538 6.69 22.83 -1.82
C LEU A 538 6.89 21.32 -1.66
N LEU A 539 6.50 20.53 -2.64
CA LEU A 539 6.66 19.07 -2.63
C LEU A 539 8.11 18.63 -2.89
N GLU A 540 8.86 19.34 -3.73
CA GLU A 540 10.31 19.15 -3.88
C GLU A 540 11.03 19.45 -2.58
N LEU A 541 10.71 20.57 -1.94
CA LEU A 541 11.19 20.89 -0.60
C LEU A 541 10.81 19.79 0.40
N THR A 542 9.58 19.28 0.34
CA THR A 542 9.13 18.17 1.20
C THR A 542 9.97 16.91 0.98
N ARG A 543 10.27 16.53 -0.28
CA ARG A 543 11.11 15.37 -0.58
C ARG A 543 12.49 15.51 0.06
N ASP A 544 13.10 16.68 -0.07
CA ASP A 544 14.44 16.95 0.43
C ASP A 544 14.46 17.00 1.97
N LEU A 545 13.42 17.58 2.61
CA LEU A 545 13.25 17.59 4.06
C LEU A 545 12.96 16.20 4.65
N ILE A 546 12.25 15.33 3.92
CA ILE A 546 12.03 13.94 4.35
C ILE A 546 13.36 13.18 4.37
N ALA A 547 14.23 13.37 3.38
CA ALA A 547 15.54 12.73 3.36
C ALA A 547 16.36 13.11 4.60
N ARG A 548 16.30 14.38 5.02
CA ARG A 548 16.94 14.84 6.27
C ARG A 548 16.30 14.25 7.52
N ALA A 549 14.97 14.21 7.56
CA ALA A 549 14.24 13.62 8.69
C ALA A 549 14.38 12.08 8.78
N ASP A 550 14.75 11.40 7.69
CA ASP A 550 15.11 9.98 7.63
C ASP A 550 16.54 9.76 8.22
N GLN A 551 17.44 10.74 8.08
CA GLN A 551 18.83 10.69 8.55
C GLN A 551 19.00 11.12 10.01
N ASP A 552 18.27 12.16 10.43
CA ASP A 552 18.33 12.72 11.79
C ASP A 552 16.99 12.51 12.52
N VAL A 553 17.06 11.77 13.64
CA VAL A 553 15.90 11.40 14.46
C VAL A 553 15.30 12.61 15.17
N ASP A 554 16.13 13.59 15.53
CA ASP A 554 15.74 14.82 16.23
C ASP A 554 15.25 15.90 15.27
N TYR A 555 15.48 15.72 13.96
CA TYR A 555 14.93 16.61 12.94
C TYR A 555 13.41 16.57 12.92
N PRO A 556 12.71 17.72 12.85
CA PRO A 556 11.26 17.76 12.81
C PRO A 556 10.65 17.02 11.60
N ILE A 557 9.53 16.35 11.80
CA ILE A 557 8.84 15.58 10.76
C ILE A 557 8.14 16.54 9.79
N PRO A 558 8.52 16.58 8.50
CA PRO A 558 7.83 17.40 7.51
C PRO A 558 6.42 16.84 7.25
N VAL A 559 5.41 17.68 7.35
CA VAL A 559 4.01 17.34 7.07
C VAL A 559 3.37 18.36 6.14
N VAL A 560 2.83 17.87 5.02
CA VAL A 560 2.15 18.72 4.02
C VAL A 560 0.66 18.76 4.30
N LEU A 561 0.09 19.96 4.43
CA LEU A 561 -1.33 20.17 4.72
C LEU A 561 -1.87 21.31 3.85
N ASN A 562 -3.17 21.29 3.54
CA ASN A 562 -3.81 22.35 2.75
C ASN A 562 -4.65 23.25 3.66
N LEU A 563 -4.41 24.56 3.62
CA LEU A 563 -5.05 25.54 4.50
C LEU A 563 -6.54 25.73 4.25
N SER A 564 -7.06 25.36 3.08
CA SER A 564 -8.48 25.53 2.73
C SER A 564 -9.43 24.82 3.70
N SER A 565 -8.99 23.72 4.35
CA SER A 565 -9.81 23.00 5.33
C SER A 565 -9.94 23.69 6.69
N TRP A 566 -9.10 24.69 7.00
CA TRP A 566 -9.18 25.42 8.28
C TRP A 566 -10.43 26.31 8.36
N GLY A 567 -10.84 26.89 7.24
CA GLY A 567 -11.91 27.90 7.17
C GLY A 567 -13.31 27.42 7.60
N TYR A 568 -13.53 26.12 7.79
CA TYR A 568 -14.81 25.52 8.17
C TYR A 568 -15.18 25.73 9.64
N LYS A 569 -14.23 25.44 10.53
CA LYS A 569 -14.48 25.41 11.98
C LYS A 569 -13.85 26.59 12.71
N ARG A 570 -12.84 27.24 12.11
CA ARG A 570 -12.08 28.35 12.69
C ARG A 570 -11.56 28.03 14.10
N GLN A 571 -11.16 26.78 14.29
CA GLN A 571 -10.53 26.31 15.52
C GLN A 571 -9.07 26.77 15.59
N SER A 572 -8.41 26.58 16.73
CA SER A 572 -6.97 26.87 16.84
C SER A 572 -6.19 26.08 15.78
N ILE A 573 -5.05 26.62 15.31
CA ILE A 573 -4.20 25.89 14.35
C ILE A 573 -3.72 24.57 14.96
N ALA A 574 -3.44 24.52 16.27
CA ALA A 574 -3.07 23.29 16.96
C ALA A 574 -4.17 22.21 16.89
N ASP A 575 -5.43 22.56 17.19
CA ASP A 575 -6.55 21.62 17.13
C ASP A 575 -6.84 21.18 15.69
N TRP A 576 -6.72 22.11 14.74
CA TRP A 576 -6.84 21.83 13.32
C TRP A 576 -5.74 20.89 12.83
N LEU A 577 -4.48 21.11 13.22
CA LEU A 577 -3.37 20.22 12.89
C LEU A 577 -3.62 18.81 13.40
N VAL A 578 -4.06 18.64 14.65
CA VAL A 578 -4.37 17.30 15.19
C VAL A 578 -5.48 16.62 14.39
N GLU A 579 -6.53 17.36 14.02
CA GLU A 579 -7.63 16.84 13.20
C GLU A 579 -7.17 16.46 11.78
N GLU A 580 -6.30 17.27 11.16
CA GLU A 580 -5.75 17.01 9.83
C GLU A 580 -4.75 15.85 9.85
N LEU A 581 -3.88 15.77 10.86
CA LEU A 581 -2.97 14.64 11.06
C LEU A 581 -3.75 13.33 11.24
N ARG A 582 -4.86 13.35 11.98
CA ARG A 582 -5.78 12.22 12.09
C ARG A 582 -6.51 11.93 10.79
N THR A 583 -6.86 12.96 10.04
CA THR A 583 -7.63 12.81 8.81
C THR A 583 -6.79 12.23 7.67
N ILE A 584 -5.69 12.89 7.37
CA ILE A 584 -4.84 12.65 6.20
C ILE A 584 -3.87 11.51 6.51
N TYR A 585 -3.16 11.61 7.64
CA TYR A 585 -2.11 10.67 8.01
C TYR A 585 -2.57 9.57 8.99
N LYS A 586 -3.83 9.61 9.44
CA LYS A 586 -4.40 8.64 10.40
C LYS A 586 -3.59 8.55 11.70
N VAL A 587 -3.02 9.68 12.11
CA VAL A 587 -2.31 9.82 13.38
C VAL A 587 -3.33 9.85 14.53
N TYR A 588 -3.05 9.10 15.59
CA TYR A 588 -3.91 9.06 16.77
C TYR A 588 -3.91 10.40 17.51
N ASN A 589 -5.07 10.84 18.05
CA ASN A 589 -5.23 12.16 18.68
C ASN A 589 -4.15 12.45 19.74
N LYS A 590 -3.87 11.51 20.66
CA LYS A 590 -2.85 11.74 21.71
C LYS A 590 -1.44 11.87 21.13
N PHE A 591 -1.11 11.08 20.11
CA PHE A 591 0.20 11.16 19.45
C PHE A 591 0.31 12.46 18.65
N GLY A 592 -0.72 12.85 17.90
CA GLY A 592 -0.78 14.14 17.20
C GLY A 592 -0.65 15.33 18.15
N GLN A 593 -1.32 15.29 19.30
CA GLN A 593 -1.18 16.32 20.34
C GLN A 593 0.24 16.38 20.91
N ALA A 594 0.87 15.22 21.13
CA ALA A 594 2.26 15.15 21.59
C ALA A 594 3.21 15.78 20.56
N LEU A 595 3.09 15.40 19.28
CA LEU A 595 3.89 15.95 18.17
C LEU A 595 3.80 17.48 18.08
N VAL A 596 2.59 18.03 18.18
CA VAL A 596 2.39 19.50 18.14
C VAL A 596 2.97 20.18 19.37
N ARG A 597 2.76 19.64 20.58
CA ARG A 597 3.26 20.23 21.83
C ARG A 597 4.78 20.16 21.96
N GLN A 598 5.38 19.07 21.49
CA GLN A 598 6.82 18.83 21.53
C GLN A 598 7.56 19.46 20.34
N GLN A 599 6.86 20.19 19.47
CA GLN A 599 7.44 20.90 18.32
C GLN A 599 8.19 19.99 17.34
N GLN A 600 7.76 18.73 17.23
CA GLN A 600 8.40 17.71 16.39
C GLN A 600 7.93 17.75 14.93
N LEU A 601 7.25 18.83 14.50
CA LEU A 601 6.65 18.94 13.16
C LEU A 601 7.23 20.15 12.42
N LEU A 602 7.53 19.95 11.14
CA LEU A 602 7.79 21.01 10.17
C LEU A 602 6.58 21.11 9.24
N LEU A 603 5.87 22.23 9.32
CA LEU A 603 4.59 22.41 8.64
C LEU A 603 4.80 22.96 7.23
N LEU A 604 4.37 22.22 6.21
CA LEU A 604 4.37 22.65 4.82
C LEU A 604 2.92 22.90 4.39
N LEU A 605 2.50 24.16 4.44
CA LEU A 605 1.12 24.58 4.31
C LEU A 605 0.85 25.14 2.91
N ASP A 606 0.07 24.42 2.12
CA ASP A 606 -0.28 24.82 0.76
C ASP A 606 -1.62 25.58 0.72
N GLY A 607 -1.72 26.56 -0.19
CA GLY A 607 -2.98 27.19 -0.58
C GLY A 607 -3.61 28.14 0.43
N LEU A 608 -2.87 29.13 0.96
CA LEU A 608 -3.49 30.22 1.74
C LEU A 608 -4.53 31.00 0.91
N ASP A 609 -4.30 31.15 -0.39
CA ASP A 609 -5.26 31.73 -1.34
C ASP A 609 -6.55 30.92 -1.48
N GLU A 610 -6.52 29.61 -1.20
CA GLU A 610 -7.70 28.73 -1.26
C GLU A 610 -8.63 28.88 -0.04
N VAL A 611 -8.18 29.55 1.02
CA VAL A 611 -9.04 29.96 2.15
C VAL A 611 -10.00 31.06 1.67
N LYS A 612 -11.29 30.96 2.06
CA LYS A 612 -12.30 31.97 1.67
C LYS A 612 -11.80 33.36 2.02
N ALA A 613 -11.93 34.32 1.11
CA ALA A 613 -11.49 35.70 1.28
C ALA A 613 -11.90 36.28 2.65
N ARG A 614 -13.16 36.11 3.06
CA ARG A 614 -13.70 36.56 4.36
C ARG A 614 -13.03 35.97 5.61
N TYR A 615 -12.24 34.90 5.48
CA TYR A 615 -11.56 34.20 6.58
C TYR A 615 -10.04 34.18 6.44
N ARG A 616 -9.51 34.68 5.32
CA ARG A 616 -8.07 34.62 5.02
C ARG A 616 -7.25 35.46 6.00
N GLU A 617 -7.76 36.64 6.37
CA GLU A 617 -7.21 37.48 7.44
C GLU A 617 -7.11 36.75 8.78
N ALA A 618 -8.22 36.15 9.23
CA ALA A 618 -8.26 35.41 10.48
C ALA A 618 -7.30 34.20 10.47
N CYS A 619 -7.08 33.59 9.30
CA CYS A 619 -6.14 32.50 9.12
C CYS A 619 -4.68 32.97 9.31
N VAL A 620 -4.31 34.11 8.71
CA VAL A 620 -2.96 34.71 8.88
C VAL A 620 -2.71 35.06 10.34
N ILE A 621 -3.69 35.68 11.01
CA ILE A 621 -3.58 35.97 12.45
C ILE A 621 -3.37 34.69 13.26
N ALA A 622 -4.16 33.64 12.98
CA ALA A 622 -4.04 32.37 13.69
C ALA A 622 -2.69 31.67 13.44
N LEU A 623 -2.13 31.77 12.22
CA LEU A 623 -0.80 31.24 11.89
C LEU A 623 0.31 32.00 12.63
N ASN A 624 0.21 33.33 12.70
CA ASN A 624 1.15 34.15 13.48
C ASN A 624 1.11 33.79 14.96
N THR A 625 -0.09 33.68 15.56
CA THR A 625 -0.25 33.25 16.96
C THR A 625 0.33 31.84 17.19
N PHE A 626 0.09 30.91 16.26
CA PHE A 626 0.63 29.56 16.36
C PHE A 626 2.16 29.53 16.30
N SER A 627 2.76 30.26 15.35
CA SER A 627 4.22 30.36 15.20
C SER A 627 4.89 30.95 16.44
N GLN A 628 4.23 31.90 17.13
CA GLN A 628 4.72 32.47 18.39
C GLN A 628 4.65 31.47 19.55
N GLN A 629 3.63 30.62 19.60
CA GLN A 629 3.37 29.73 20.73
C GLN A 629 4.11 28.38 20.63
N TYR A 630 4.25 27.82 19.43
CA TYR A 630 4.74 26.45 19.21
C TYR A 630 6.02 26.36 18.36
N GLY A 631 6.62 27.49 17.97
CA GLY A 631 7.92 27.55 17.31
C GLY A 631 7.89 27.71 15.77
N PRO A 632 9.06 27.81 15.12
CA PRO A 632 9.22 28.52 13.85
C PRO A 632 9.37 27.65 12.58
N TYR A 633 9.00 26.36 12.60
CA TYR A 633 9.19 25.48 11.42
C TYR A 633 7.95 25.45 10.52
N ILE A 634 7.74 26.53 9.74
CA ILE A 634 6.52 26.70 8.94
C ILE A 634 6.85 27.26 7.55
N VAL A 635 6.40 26.56 6.52
CA VAL A 635 6.42 27.03 5.13
C VAL A 635 4.98 27.24 4.66
N VAL A 636 4.66 28.39 4.09
CA VAL A 636 3.31 28.70 3.56
C VAL A 636 3.39 29.06 2.09
N CYS A 637 2.47 28.54 1.27
CA CYS A 637 2.31 28.95 -0.12
C CYS A 637 1.07 29.83 -0.32
N SER A 638 1.18 30.87 -1.15
CA SER A 638 0.04 31.73 -1.55
C SER A 638 0.20 32.32 -2.94
N ARG A 639 -0.90 32.66 -3.60
CA ARG A 639 -0.88 33.58 -4.75
C ARG A 639 -0.48 34.99 -4.29
N ILE A 640 0.33 35.68 -5.10
CA ILE A 640 0.83 37.02 -4.77
C ILE A 640 -0.31 38.05 -4.63
N LYS A 641 -1.23 38.10 -5.60
CA LYS A 641 -2.37 39.04 -5.59
C LYS A 641 -3.26 38.84 -4.36
N ASP A 642 -3.59 37.59 -4.04
CA ASP A 642 -4.43 37.25 -2.89
C ASP A 642 -3.80 37.59 -1.54
N TYR A 643 -2.47 37.50 -1.47
CA TYR A 643 -1.71 37.80 -0.26
C TYR A 643 -1.48 39.31 -0.07
N GLN A 644 -1.17 40.03 -1.15
CA GLN A 644 -1.03 41.50 -1.13
C GLN A 644 -2.33 42.21 -0.75
N ALA A 645 -3.48 41.64 -1.13
CA ALA A 645 -4.80 42.14 -0.77
C ALA A 645 -5.12 42.04 0.73
N LEU A 646 -4.31 41.34 1.52
CA LEU A 646 -4.48 41.25 2.97
C LEU A 646 -3.97 42.53 3.65
N SER A 647 -4.54 42.86 4.80
CA SER A 647 -4.05 43.92 5.69
C SER A 647 -2.97 43.39 6.64
N ASN A 648 -3.09 42.14 7.11
CA ASN A 648 -2.07 41.51 7.96
C ASN A 648 -1.05 40.73 7.11
N ARG A 649 0.20 40.70 7.57
CA ARG A 649 1.29 39.92 6.96
C ARG A 649 1.70 38.79 7.90
N LEU A 650 2.28 37.73 7.33
CA LEU A 650 2.89 36.65 8.11
C LEU A 650 4.18 37.13 8.76
N ASN A 651 4.37 36.78 10.03
CA ASN A 651 5.55 37.13 10.81
C ASN A 651 6.69 36.13 10.55
N PHE A 652 7.09 35.99 9.29
CA PHE A 652 8.06 34.99 8.82
C PHE A 652 9.43 35.62 8.56
N ALA A 653 10.46 34.80 8.59
CA ALA A 653 11.85 35.22 8.47
C ALA A 653 12.26 35.52 7.01
N SER A 654 11.70 34.82 6.03
CA SER A 654 11.97 35.06 4.60
C SER A 654 10.73 34.82 3.74
N ALA A 655 10.71 35.44 2.55
CA ALA A 655 9.74 35.17 1.51
C ALA A 655 10.40 35.12 0.13
N VAL A 656 9.94 34.20 -0.70
CA VAL A 656 10.43 33.98 -2.06
C VAL A 656 9.27 34.01 -3.04
N TYR A 657 9.51 34.55 -4.23
CA TYR A 657 8.57 34.60 -5.33
C TYR A 657 9.06 33.70 -6.48
N LEU A 658 8.18 32.82 -6.94
CA LEU A 658 8.40 31.99 -8.13
C LEU A 658 8.14 32.82 -9.38
N ARG A 659 9.21 33.04 -10.17
CA ARG A 659 9.11 33.79 -11.42
C ARG A 659 8.42 32.96 -12.49
N LEU A 660 7.69 33.64 -13.38
CA LEU A 660 7.18 33.05 -14.61
C LEU A 660 8.32 32.64 -15.54
N LEU A 661 8.07 31.68 -16.43
CA LEU A 661 9.07 31.21 -17.40
C LEU A 661 9.41 32.30 -18.41
N THR A 662 10.69 32.42 -18.74
CA THR A 662 11.13 33.30 -19.83
C THR A 662 10.89 32.63 -21.18
N LEU A 663 10.80 33.43 -22.25
CA LEU A 663 10.62 32.92 -23.61
C LEU A 663 11.77 32.02 -24.06
N GLU A 664 12.99 32.32 -23.61
CA GLU A 664 14.17 31.51 -23.88
C GLU A 664 14.06 30.13 -23.22
N GLN A 665 13.63 30.08 -21.96
CA GLN A 665 13.36 28.82 -21.26
C GLN A 665 12.26 28.01 -21.95
N ILE A 666 11.19 28.66 -22.42
CA ILE A 666 10.11 28.02 -23.17
C ILE A 666 10.62 27.46 -24.49
N SER A 667 11.39 28.24 -25.26
CA SER A 667 11.95 27.79 -26.55
C SER A 667 12.90 26.62 -26.36
N TYR A 668 13.86 26.73 -25.42
CA TYR A 668 14.81 25.66 -25.11
C TYR A 668 14.09 24.37 -24.71
N TYR A 669 13.05 24.49 -23.90
CA TYR A 669 12.23 23.35 -23.52
C TYR A 669 11.52 22.71 -24.72
N LEU A 670 10.86 23.49 -25.58
CA LEU A 670 10.21 22.94 -26.78
C LEU A 670 11.22 22.30 -27.75
N ASP A 671 12.43 22.84 -27.84
CA ASP A 671 13.52 22.28 -28.66
C ASP A 671 14.00 20.92 -28.14
N SER A 672 14.02 20.75 -26.81
CA SER A 672 14.38 19.46 -26.17
C SER A 672 13.36 18.34 -26.42
N LEU A 673 12.14 18.66 -26.87
CA LEU A 673 11.06 17.70 -27.10
C LEU A 673 10.98 17.13 -28.53
N GLY A 674 11.74 17.66 -29.50
CA GLY A 674 11.83 17.15 -30.87
C GLY A 674 10.82 17.71 -31.88
N ALA A 675 10.83 17.15 -33.10
CA ALA A 675 10.17 17.70 -34.29
C ALA A 675 8.62 17.77 -34.24
N ASP A 676 7.98 16.96 -33.39
CA ASP A 676 6.51 16.93 -33.25
C ASP A 676 5.92 18.23 -32.65
N PHE A 677 6.78 19.12 -32.12
CA PHE A 677 6.39 20.36 -31.46
C PHE A 677 6.78 21.63 -32.24
N THR A 678 7.32 21.49 -33.45
CA THR A 678 7.68 22.64 -34.30
C THR A 678 6.46 23.53 -34.63
N GLY A 679 5.28 22.93 -34.82
CA GLY A 679 4.03 23.68 -35.02
C GLY A 679 3.60 24.49 -33.78
N LEU A 680 3.75 23.92 -32.58
CA LEU A 680 3.47 24.62 -31.32
C LEU A 680 4.45 25.78 -31.09
N ARG A 681 5.72 25.61 -31.46
CA ARG A 681 6.73 26.67 -31.40
C ARG A 681 6.36 27.85 -32.30
N ALA A 682 5.97 27.59 -33.55
CA ALA A 682 5.52 28.63 -34.47
C ALA A 682 4.28 29.36 -33.92
N LEU A 683 3.31 28.61 -33.37
CA LEU A 683 2.11 29.18 -32.75
C LEU A 683 2.42 30.10 -31.56
N ILE A 684 3.32 29.69 -30.66
CA ILE A 684 3.71 30.52 -29.49
C ILE A 684 4.48 31.78 -29.93
N ALA A 685 5.23 31.72 -31.04
CA ALA A 685 5.94 32.87 -31.59
C ALA A 685 4.99 33.91 -32.24
N GLU A 686 3.89 33.47 -32.85
CA GLU A 686 2.92 34.33 -33.54
C GLU A 686 1.81 34.88 -32.61
N ASP A 687 1.37 34.09 -31.62
CA ASP A 687 0.23 34.40 -30.76
C ASP A 687 0.68 34.91 -29.38
N ARG A 688 0.60 36.24 -29.19
CA ARG A 688 0.94 36.90 -27.91
C ARG A 688 0.13 36.38 -26.71
N VAL A 689 -1.10 35.94 -26.93
CA VAL A 689 -1.96 35.41 -25.87
C VAL A 689 -1.50 34.01 -25.46
N LEU A 690 -1.13 33.16 -26.42
CA LEU A 690 -0.51 31.86 -26.12
C LEU A 690 0.86 32.02 -25.46
N GLN A 691 1.63 33.01 -25.90
CA GLN A 691 2.92 33.34 -25.31
C GLN A 691 2.78 33.71 -23.83
N GLU A 692 1.83 34.57 -23.48
CA GLU A 692 1.54 34.95 -22.10
C GLU A 692 1.08 33.74 -21.27
N LEU A 693 0.21 32.89 -21.82
CA LEU A 693 -0.21 31.67 -21.16
C LEU A 693 0.96 30.69 -20.94
N ALA A 694 1.84 30.51 -21.93
CA ALA A 694 2.98 29.59 -21.90
C ALA A 694 4.05 29.95 -20.85
N GLN A 695 4.07 31.20 -20.37
CA GLN A 695 4.92 31.61 -19.24
C GLN A 695 4.57 30.87 -17.94
N SER A 696 3.34 30.37 -17.83
CA SER A 696 2.96 29.43 -16.78
C SER A 696 3.41 28.01 -17.19
N PRO A 697 4.33 27.37 -16.46
CA PRO A 697 4.84 26.05 -16.84
C PRO A 697 3.75 24.98 -16.87
N LEU A 698 2.68 25.13 -16.06
CA LEU A 698 1.49 24.31 -16.19
C LEU A 698 0.82 24.47 -17.57
N MET A 699 0.56 25.71 -17.99
CA MET A 699 -0.11 25.98 -19.26
C MET A 699 0.74 25.47 -20.42
N LEU A 700 2.06 25.66 -20.36
CA LEU A 700 3.01 25.08 -21.31
C LEU A 700 2.90 23.55 -21.38
N ASN A 701 2.81 22.87 -20.23
CA ASN A 701 2.59 21.42 -20.18
C ASN A 701 1.22 21.02 -20.75
N ILE A 702 0.16 21.79 -20.50
CA ILE A 702 -1.16 21.53 -21.09
C ILE A 702 -1.12 21.74 -22.61
N MET A 703 -0.41 22.77 -23.09
CA MET A 703 -0.25 23.06 -24.52
C MET A 703 0.51 21.94 -25.24
N THR A 704 1.65 21.48 -24.69
CA THR A 704 2.40 20.36 -25.27
C THR A 704 1.52 19.11 -25.38
N LEU A 705 0.72 18.81 -24.35
CA LEU A 705 -0.19 17.68 -24.39
C LEU A 705 -1.37 17.87 -25.34
N ALA A 706 -1.97 19.07 -25.40
CA ALA A 706 -3.16 19.35 -26.20
C ALA A 706 -2.85 19.44 -27.70
N TYR A 707 -1.74 20.10 -28.05
CA TYR A 707 -1.37 20.45 -29.42
C TYR A 707 -0.32 19.52 -30.05
N GLN A 708 0.06 18.43 -29.39
CA GLN A 708 0.95 17.42 -29.97
C GLN A 708 0.42 16.91 -31.33
N GLY A 709 1.16 17.15 -32.41
CA GLY A 709 0.80 16.71 -33.76
C GLY A 709 -0.43 17.40 -34.38
N VAL A 710 -0.79 18.61 -33.92
CA VAL A 710 -1.85 19.43 -34.52
C VAL A 710 -1.24 20.46 -35.47
N ALA A 711 -1.79 20.61 -36.68
CA ALA A 711 -1.34 21.60 -37.66
C ALA A 711 -1.75 23.03 -37.25
N VAL A 712 -0.91 24.01 -37.58
CA VAL A 712 -1.05 25.43 -37.18
C VAL A 712 -2.32 26.08 -37.74
N GLU A 713 -2.81 25.60 -38.87
CA GLU A 713 -3.93 26.19 -39.63
C GLU A 713 -5.32 25.94 -39.01
N ASP A 714 -5.47 24.95 -38.11
CA ASP A 714 -6.78 24.52 -37.58
C ASP A 714 -7.23 25.26 -36.30
N LEU A 715 -6.42 26.18 -35.78
CA LEU A 715 -6.68 26.82 -34.48
C LEU A 715 -7.35 28.21 -34.62
N PRO A 716 -8.55 28.42 -34.06
CA PRO A 716 -9.23 29.71 -34.10
C PRO A 716 -8.41 30.79 -33.37
N ARG A 717 -8.22 31.97 -33.97
CA ARG A 717 -7.47 33.09 -33.37
C ARG A 717 -8.42 33.94 -32.53
N THR A 718 -8.03 34.25 -31.28
CA THR A 718 -8.79 35.14 -30.37
C THR A 718 -7.81 36.03 -29.61
N ASN A 719 -8.22 37.28 -29.39
CA ASN A 719 -7.42 38.29 -28.70
C ASN A 719 -7.64 38.28 -27.17
N PHE A 720 -8.55 37.44 -26.65
CA PHE A 720 -8.89 37.39 -25.24
C PHE A 720 -8.28 36.17 -24.55
N ILE A 721 -7.47 36.42 -23.51
CA ILE A 721 -6.77 35.39 -22.71
C ILE A 721 -7.75 34.34 -22.15
N GLU A 722 -8.90 34.77 -21.64
CA GLU A 722 -9.86 33.84 -21.02
C GLU A 722 -10.51 32.88 -22.03
N GLU A 723 -10.81 33.37 -23.22
CA GLU A 723 -11.40 32.59 -24.30
C GLU A 723 -10.38 31.61 -24.85
N ARG A 724 -9.14 32.07 -25.07
CA ARG A 724 -8.01 31.23 -25.48
C ARG A 724 -7.73 30.13 -24.46
N ARG A 725 -7.78 30.44 -23.16
CA ARG A 725 -7.65 29.47 -22.06
C ARG A 725 -8.76 28.42 -22.10
N LYS A 726 -10.04 28.82 -22.31
CA LYS A 726 -11.16 27.87 -22.44
C LYS A 726 -11.00 26.95 -23.65
N GLN A 727 -10.53 27.48 -24.78
CA GLN A 727 -10.22 26.70 -25.99
C GLN A 727 -9.09 25.69 -25.72
N LEU A 728 -8.01 26.11 -25.08
CA LEU A 728 -6.89 25.25 -24.71
C LEU A 728 -7.35 24.07 -23.84
N PHE A 729 -8.14 24.33 -22.79
CA PHE A 729 -8.67 23.26 -21.94
C PHE A 729 -9.63 22.34 -22.70
N SER A 730 -10.44 22.88 -23.61
CA SER A 730 -11.33 22.07 -24.45
C SER A 730 -10.54 21.14 -25.37
N ALA A 731 -9.48 21.65 -26.01
CA ALA A 731 -8.57 20.87 -26.84
C ALA A 731 -7.82 19.82 -26.02
N TYR A 732 -7.32 20.17 -24.83
CA TYR A 732 -6.73 19.24 -23.88
C TYR A 732 -7.69 18.10 -23.54
N ILE A 733 -8.94 18.43 -23.19
CA ILE A 733 -9.96 17.44 -22.82
C ILE A 733 -10.23 16.46 -23.97
N GLU A 734 -10.41 16.96 -25.20
CA GLU A 734 -10.63 16.10 -26.36
C GLU A 734 -9.41 15.21 -26.67
N LYS A 735 -8.19 15.77 -26.58
CA LYS A 735 -6.96 15.00 -26.78
C LYS A 735 -6.81 13.90 -25.75
N MET A 736 -7.10 14.19 -24.47
CA MET A 736 -7.03 13.19 -23.39
C MET A 736 -8.06 12.07 -23.53
N PHE A 737 -9.22 12.32 -24.14
CA PHE A 737 -10.15 11.26 -24.50
C PHE A 737 -9.60 10.30 -25.58
N ASN A 738 -8.72 10.80 -26.45
CA ASN A 738 -8.17 10.05 -27.60
C ASN A 738 -6.78 9.44 -27.34
N ARG A 739 -6.09 9.83 -26.25
CA ARG A 739 -4.68 9.48 -25.97
C ARG A 739 -4.41 7.98 -25.71
N ARG A 740 -5.42 7.18 -25.36
CA ARG A 740 -5.28 5.73 -25.10
C ARG A 740 -6.44 4.96 -25.74
N ARG A 741 -6.13 4.02 -26.65
CA ARG A 741 -7.09 3.12 -27.33
C ARG A 741 -7.79 2.09 -26.40
N ALA A 742 -7.61 2.19 -25.08
CA ALA A 742 -8.19 1.27 -24.11
C ALA A 742 -9.69 1.59 -23.89
N ASN A 743 -10.56 0.67 -24.33
CA ASN A 743 -11.99 0.52 -24.02
C ASN A 743 -12.73 1.81 -23.60
N GLN A 744 -13.41 2.45 -24.57
CA GLN A 744 -14.40 3.52 -24.30
C GLN A 744 -15.59 2.97 -23.50
N ARG A 745 -15.42 2.88 -22.17
CA ARG A 745 -16.41 2.30 -21.26
C ARG A 745 -17.50 3.28 -20.82
N TYR A 746 -17.22 4.58 -20.92
CA TYR A 746 -18.16 5.67 -20.62
C TYR A 746 -18.17 6.65 -21.80
N SER A 747 -19.33 7.22 -22.11
CA SER A 747 -19.40 8.22 -23.18
C SER A 747 -18.68 9.51 -22.78
N LYS A 748 -18.21 10.29 -23.78
CA LYS A 748 -17.57 11.59 -23.55
C LYS A 748 -18.50 12.54 -22.81
N ALA A 749 -19.77 12.60 -23.21
CA ALA A 749 -20.79 13.44 -22.58
C ALA A 749 -21.03 13.08 -21.10
N GLN A 750 -21.21 11.79 -20.80
CA GLN A 750 -21.38 11.31 -19.42
C GLN A 750 -20.15 11.61 -18.55
N THR A 751 -18.95 11.42 -19.10
CA THR A 751 -17.71 11.71 -18.39
C THR A 751 -17.59 13.19 -18.05
N LYS A 752 -17.84 14.08 -19.03
CA LYS A 752 -17.83 15.53 -18.82
C LYS A 752 -18.87 15.93 -17.77
N TYR A 753 -20.08 15.39 -17.84
CA TYR A 753 -21.15 15.65 -16.88
C TYR A 753 -20.77 15.27 -15.44
N TRP A 754 -20.28 14.05 -15.21
CA TRP A 754 -19.88 13.61 -13.86
C TRP A 754 -18.65 14.35 -13.32
N LEU A 755 -17.67 14.69 -14.17
CA LEU A 755 -16.53 15.50 -13.76
C LEU A 755 -16.90 16.94 -13.44
N ALA A 756 -17.79 17.55 -14.23
CA ALA A 756 -18.33 18.89 -13.96
C ALA A 756 -19.09 18.90 -12.63
N GLY A 757 -19.97 17.91 -12.41
CA GLY A 757 -20.67 17.74 -11.14
C GLY A 757 -19.71 17.58 -9.96
N LEU A 758 -18.69 16.72 -10.07
CA LEU A 758 -17.66 16.55 -9.04
C LEU A 758 -16.89 17.86 -8.78
N ALA A 759 -16.45 18.55 -9.83
CA ALA A 759 -15.69 19.79 -9.73
C ALA A 759 -16.48 20.89 -9.01
N GLN A 760 -17.76 21.06 -9.35
CA GLN A 760 -18.65 22.00 -8.66
C GLN A 760 -18.77 21.68 -7.17
N ARG A 761 -18.87 20.39 -6.78
CA ARG A 761 -18.92 19.99 -5.36
C ARG A 761 -17.61 20.19 -4.64
N MET A 762 -16.50 19.91 -5.31
CA MET A 762 -15.18 20.16 -4.77
C MET A 762 -14.95 21.65 -4.52
N LEU A 763 -15.38 22.54 -5.43
CA LEU A 763 -15.32 23.99 -5.22
C LEU A 763 -16.26 24.48 -4.10
N GLN A 764 -17.53 24.08 -4.14
CA GLN A 764 -18.52 24.46 -3.12
C GLN A 764 -18.09 23.97 -1.72
N GLY A 765 -17.58 22.75 -1.67
CA GLY A 765 -17.09 22.07 -0.49
C GLY A 765 -15.62 22.32 -0.18
N GLN A 766 -14.95 23.26 -0.87
CA GLN A 766 -13.51 23.61 -0.76
C GLN A 766 -12.59 22.41 -0.50
N GLN A 767 -12.84 21.34 -1.24
CA GLN A 767 -12.08 20.11 -1.19
C GLN A 767 -11.12 20.11 -2.37
N THR A 768 -9.82 20.11 -2.09
CA THR A 768 -8.80 19.83 -3.12
C THR A 768 -8.63 18.33 -3.37
N ILE A 769 -8.88 17.51 -2.34
CA ILE A 769 -8.86 16.05 -2.41
C ILE A 769 -10.25 15.50 -2.10
N PHE A 770 -10.80 14.77 -3.07
CA PHE A 770 -12.08 14.09 -2.94
C PHE A 770 -11.88 12.66 -2.40
N LEU A 771 -12.47 12.40 -1.24
CA LEU A 771 -12.55 11.07 -0.64
C LEU A 771 -14.00 10.57 -0.75
N ILE A 772 -14.20 9.40 -1.38
CA ILE A 772 -15.55 8.85 -1.60
C ILE A 772 -16.28 8.59 -0.26
N GLU A 773 -15.54 8.23 0.78
CA GLU A 773 -16.03 8.04 2.16
C GLU A 773 -16.42 9.35 2.87
N ARG A 774 -16.11 10.52 2.30
CA ARG A 774 -16.50 11.83 2.84
C ARG A 774 -17.71 12.44 2.15
N MET A 775 -18.37 11.73 1.22
CA MET A 775 -19.60 12.22 0.60
C MET A 775 -20.67 12.52 1.65
N GLN A 776 -21.22 13.74 1.61
CA GLN A 776 -22.16 14.25 2.61
C GLN A 776 -23.57 14.40 2.03
N PRO A 777 -24.64 14.35 2.86
CA PRO A 777 -26.01 14.60 2.41
C PRO A 777 -26.22 16.00 1.80
N SER A 778 -25.31 16.94 2.05
CA SER A 778 -25.28 18.26 1.41
C SER A 778 -25.15 18.21 -0.11
N TRP A 779 -24.71 17.08 -0.67
CA TRP A 779 -24.63 16.84 -2.11
C TRP A 779 -26.03 16.74 -2.76
N LEU A 780 -27.08 16.51 -1.97
CA LEU A 780 -28.47 16.55 -2.42
C LEU A 780 -28.93 18.02 -2.54
N LEU A 781 -29.20 18.45 -3.78
CA LEU A 781 -29.60 19.83 -4.10
C LEU A 781 -31.06 20.09 -3.72
N ASN A 782 -31.93 19.14 -4.04
CA ASN A 782 -33.37 19.35 -3.95
C ASN A 782 -33.84 19.10 -2.52
N ARG A 783 -34.72 19.98 -2.00
CA ARG A 783 -35.39 19.76 -0.72
C ARG A 783 -36.11 18.41 -0.70
N THR A 784 -36.73 18.03 -1.81
CA THR A 784 -37.37 16.73 -2.01
C THR A 784 -36.38 15.57 -1.87
N GLN A 785 -35.18 15.65 -2.45
CA GLN A 785 -34.16 14.61 -2.31
C GLN A 785 -33.68 14.46 -0.87
N ARG A 786 -33.54 15.57 -0.12
CA ARG A 786 -33.19 15.53 1.31
C ARG A 786 -34.29 14.91 2.15
N ILE A 787 -35.56 15.22 1.86
CA ILE A 787 -36.71 14.59 2.51
C ILE A 787 -36.73 13.10 2.19
N VAL A 788 -36.58 12.71 0.92
CA VAL A 788 -36.52 11.30 0.50
C VAL A 788 -35.36 10.57 1.17
N TYR A 789 -34.18 11.18 1.25
CA TYR A 789 -33.02 10.63 1.97
C TYR A 789 -33.33 10.36 3.44
N LEU A 790 -33.91 11.35 4.13
CA LEU A 790 -34.29 11.19 5.54
C LEU A 790 -35.38 10.13 5.70
N THR A 791 -36.42 10.13 4.86
CA THR A 791 -37.50 9.16 4.91
C THR A 791 -37.02 7.74 4.64
N LEU A 792 -36.17 7.53 3.63
CA LEU A 792 -35.61 6.22 3.31
C LEU A 792 -34.68 5.72 4.42
N LEU A 793 -33.85 6.61 5.00
CA LEU A 793 -33.01 6.27 6.15
C LEU A 793 -33.86 5.83 7.36
N LYS A 794 -34.94 6.57 7.65
CA LYS A 794 -35.90 6.22 8.71
C LYS A 794 -36.59 4.89 8.45
N LEU A 795 -36.99 4.63 7.20
CA LEU A 795 -37.64 3.39 6.79
C LEU A 795 -36.69 2.19 6.95
N VAL A 796 -35.45 2.29 6.47
CA VAL A 796 -34.46 1.20 6.56
C VAL A 796 -34.16 0.86 8.02
N CYS A 797 -33.88 1.87 8.86
CA CYS A 797 -33.64 1.64 10.28
C CYS A 797 -34.90 1.10 11.00
N GLY A 798 -36.09 1.62 10.64
CA GLY A 798 -37.37 1.19 11.20
C GLY A 798 -37.74 -0.24 10.83
N LEU A 799 -37.51 -0.67 9.58
CA LEU A 799 -37.72 -2.04 9.13
C LEU A 799 -36.77 -3.02 9.81
N ILE A 800 -35.49 -2.68 9.92
CA ILE A 800 -34.51 -3.51 10.63
C ILE A 800 -34.96 -3.69 12.09
N PHE A 801 -35.27 -2.59 12.77
CA PHE A 801 -35.70 -2.62 14.16
C PHE A 801 -37.03 -3.37 14.33
N GLY A 802 -38.02 -3.07 13.48
CA GLY A 802 -39.34 -3.68 13.51
C GLY A 802 -39.31 -5.18 13.24
N LEU A 803 -38.55 -5.63 12.23
CA LEU A 803 -38.40 -7.05 11.93
C LEU A 803 -37.67 -7.80 13.06
N THR A 804 -36.62 -7.20 13.64
CA THR A 804 -35.97 -7.80 14.83
C THR A 804 -36.90 -7.84 16.04
N GLY A 805 -37.61 -6.76 16.32
CA GLY A 805 -38.56 -6.66 17.43
C GLY A 805 -39.76 -7.60 17.27
N GLY A 806 -40.31 -7.71 16.06
CA GLY A 806 -41.41 -8.61 15.74
C GLY A 806 -41.02 -10.08 15.93
N LEU A 807 -39.80 -10.45 15.53
CA LEU A 807 -39.23 -11.78 15.79
C LEU A 807 -39.00 -12.04 17.28
N ILE A 808 -38.62 -11.03 18.08
CA ILE A 808 -38.47 -11.16 19.54
C ILE A 808 -39.83 -11.37 20.22
N VAL A 809 -40.81 -10.54 19.89
CA VAL A 809 -42.07 -10.44 20.64
C VAL A 809 -43.06 -11.53 20.26
N PHE A 810 -43.13 -11.88 18.96
CA PHE A 810 -44.15 -12.78 18.43
C PHE A 810 -43.56 -14.11 17.89
N GLY A 811 -42.24 -14.22 17.80
CA GLY A 811 -41.56 -15.40 17.24
C GLY A 811 -41.75 -16.68 18.06
N SER A 812 -41.99 -16.56 19.36
CA SER A 812 -42.21 -17.72 20.25
C SER A 812 -43.66 -18.20 20.31
N THR A 813 -44.64 -17.38 19.90
CA THR A 813 -46.07 -17.65 20.15
C THR A 813 -46.97 -17.59 18.91
N GLY A 814 -46.60 -16.87 17.84
CA GLY A 814 -47.49 -16.58 16.69
C GLY A 814 -47.07 -17.15 15.34
N GLY A 815 -45.91 -17.81 15.23
CA GLY A 815 -45.35 -18.27 13.96
C GLY A 815 -44.71 -17.16 13.11
N LEU A 816 -43.91 -17.55 12.10
CA LEU A 816 -43.09 -16.64 11.29
C LEU A 816 -43.89 -15.56 10.56
N ILE A 817 -45.07 -15.90 10.05
CA ILE A 817 -45.92 -14.97 9.28
C ILE A 817 -46.45 -13.85 10.18
N PHE A 818 -46.95 -14.18 11.37
CA PHE A 818 -47.47 -13.21 12.34
C PHE A 818 -46.34 -12.33 12.89
N SER A 819 -45.14 -12.89 13.05
CA SER A 819 -43.94 -12.18 13.49
C SER A 819 -43.42 -11.18 12.46
N LEU A 820 -43.45 -11.54 11.18
CA LEU A 820 -43.08 -10.65 10.08
C LEU A 820 -44.11 -9.56 9.87
N MET A 821 -45.42 -9.88 9.93
CA MET A 821 -46.50 -8.89 9.82
C MET A 821 -46.49 -7.90 11.00
N GLY A 822 -46.39 -8.40 12.24
CA GLY A 822 -46.25 -7.57 13.43
C GLY A 822 -44.98 -6.70 13.36
N GLY A 823 -43.85 -7.29 12.97
CA GLY A 823 -42.59 -6.56 12.80
C GLY A 823 -42.62 -5.48 11.72
N LEU A 824 -43.32 -5.71 10.62
CA LEU A 824 -43.56 -4.70 9.57
C LEU A 824 -44.43 -3.55 10.08
N ILE A 825 -45.54 -3.85 10.77
CA ILE A 825 -46.46 -2.83 11.31
C ILE A 825 -45.75 -1.99 12.38
N PHE A 826 -45.06 -2.63 13.34
CA PHE A 826 -44.26 -1.94 14.35
C PHE A 826 -43.06 -1.19 13.76
N GLY A 827 -42.42 -1.72 12.72
CA GLY A 827 -41.29 -1.08 12.04
C GLY A 827 -41.68 0.18 11.25
N LEU A 828 -42.84 0.15 10.59
CA LEU A 828 -43.36 1.29 9.82
C LEU A 828 -43.92 2.39 10.73
N THR A 829 -44.65 2.03 11.79
CA THR A 829 -45.22 3.00 12.74
C THR A 829 -44.19 3.50 13.75
N GLY A 830 -43.35 2.60 14.29
CA GLY A 830 -42.28 2.91 15.24
C GLY A 830 -41.04 3.54 14.61
N GLY A 831 -40.74 3.26 13.34
CA GLY A 831 -39.60 3.87 12.64
C GLY A 831 -39.69 5.41 12.54
N LEU A 832 -40.91 5.96 12.50
CA LEU A 832 -41.15 7.40 12.49
C LEU A 832 -40.88 8.08 13.84
N THR A 833 -41.17 7.41 14.96
CA THR A 833 -40.97 7.92 16.32
C THR A 833 -39.56 7.61 16.85
N PHE A 834 -39.05 6.40 16.58
CA PHE A 834 -37.75 5.92 17.04
C PHE A 834 -36.56 6.59 16.33
N SER A 835 -36.73 6.99 15.06
CA SER A 835 -35.70 7.75 14.34
C SER A 835 -35.47 9.16 14.91
N SER A 836 -36.51 9.76 15.51
CA SER A 836 -36.42 11.01 16.25
C SER A 836 -35.68 10.81 17.58
N PHE A 837 -35.86 9.65 18.24
CA PHE A 837 -35.16 9.26 19.47
C PHE A 837 -33.65 9.02 19.27
N LEU A 838 -33.25 8.41 18.14
CA LEU A 838 -31.83 8.20 17.79
C LEU A 838 -31.10 9.47 17.29
N GLY A 839 -31.80 10.61 17.17
CA GLY A 839 -31.21 11.86 16.71
C GLY A 839 -30.73 11.82 15.25
N LEU A 840 -31.24 10.89 14.43
CA LEU A 840 -30.86 10.73 13.02
C LEU A 840 -31.22 11.96 12.17
N GLY A 841 -32.22 12.74 12.58
CA GLY A 841 -32.59 14.02 11.96
C GLY A 841 -31.67 15.20 12.32
N SER A 842 -30.85 15.09 13.38
CA SER A 842 -30.00 16.18 13.89
C SER A 842 -28.53 16.06 13.47
N ARG A 843 -28.10 14.91 12.93
CA ARG A 843 -26.73 14.69 12.46
C ARG A 843 -26.54 15.34 11.08
N LYS A 844 -25.90 16.52 11.06
CA LYS A 844 -25.61 17.27 9.83
C LYS A 844 -24.51 16.64 8.94
N GLU A 845 -23.67 15.78 9.51
CA GLU A 845 -22.52 15.17 8.83
C GLU A 845 -22.46 13.65 9.05
N ILE A 846 -22.13 12.92 7.98
CA ILE A 846 -21.77 11.49 8.03
C ILE A 846 -20.28 11.39 8.34
N LYS A 847 -19.95 10.68 9.42
CA LYS A 847 -18.56 10.39 9.82
C LYS A 847 -18.33 8.87 9.79
N PRO A 848 -17.44 8.35 8.93
CA PRO A 848 -17.11 6.93 8.96
C PRO A 848 -16.41 6.58 10.28
N VAL A 849 -16.79 5.43 10.86
CA VAL A 849 -16.19 4.92 12.10
C VAL A 849 -15.15 3.88 11.73
N GLU A 850 -13.90 4.31 11.67
CA GLU A 850 -12.78 3.52 11.15
C GLU A 850 -11.92 2.91 12.27
N THR A 851 -11.96 3.52 13.45
CA THR A 851 -11.23 3.10 14.65
C THR A 851 -12.17 3.17 15.84
N LEU A 852 -12.25 2.08 16.62
CA LEU A 852 -12.92 2.06 17.92
C LEU A 852 -11.97 2.70 18.93
N ASP A 853 -12.01 4.03 19.04
CA ASP A 853 -11.13 4.80 19.91
C ASP A 853 -11.65 4.77 21.36
N TRP A 854 -11.14 3.83 22.16
CA TRP A 854 -11.50 3.67 23.57
C TRP A 854 -10.41 4.24 24.48
N SER A 855 -10.16 5.55 24.39
CA SER A 855 -9.28 6.21 25.37
C SER A 855 -9.96 6.29 26.74
N ARG A 856 -9.29 5.85 27.82
CA ARG A 856 -9.81 5.87 29.21
C ARG A 856 -10.49 7.20 29.63
N ARG A 857 -10.12 8.34 29.02
CA ARG A 857 -10.71 9.67 29.31
C ARG A 857 -12.00 9.93 28.54
N ILE A 858 -12.11 9.50 27.28
CA ILE A 858 -13.38 9.52 26.52
C ILE A 858 -14.35 8.50 27.10
N THR A 859 -13.86 7.37 27.62
CA THR A 859 -14.71 6.43 28.38
C THR A 859 -15.24 7.06 29.66
N LEU A 860 -14.49 7.94 30.33
CA LEU A 860 -14.92 8.68 31.52
C LEU A 860 -15.85 9.86 31.17
N GLU A 861 -15.57 10.65 30.14
CA GLU A 861 -16.44 11.76 29.70
C GLU A 861 -17.74 11.26 29.02
N ASN A 862 -17.66 10.20 28.22
CA ASN A 862 -18.86 9.53 27.71
C ASN A 862 -19.56 8.73 28.80
N ALA A 863 -18.88 8.18 29.81
CA ALA A 863 -19.54 7.59 30.99
C ALA A 863 -20.19 8.66 31.88
N LEU A 864 -19.68 9.90 31.90
CA LEU A 864 -20.31 11.03 32.58
C LEU A 864 -21.54 11.55 31.81
N ASN A 865 -21.55 11.47 30.48
CA ASN A 865 -22.79 11.68 29.70
C ASN A 865 -23.74 10.46 29.76
N PHE A 866 -23.19 9.26 29.92
CA PHE A 866 -23.95 8.04 30.21
C PHE A 866 -24.59 8.13 31.59
N HIS A 867 -23.96 8.80 32.56
CA HIS A 867 -24.47 9.05 33.91
C HIS A 867 -25.79 9.83 33.90
N GLU A 868 -26.00 10.76 32.96
CA GLU A 868 -27.28 11.47 32.81
C GLU A 868 -28.37 10.63 32.12
N ILE A 869 -27.99 9.73 31.20
CA ILE A 869 -28.91 8.73 30.61
C ILE A 869 -29.31 7.68 31.66
N ILE A 870 -28.35 7.27 32.49
CA ILE A 870 -28.50 6.38 33.64
C ILE A 870 -29.38 7.00 34.74
N LYS A 871 -29.22 8.30 35.02
CA LYS A 871 -30.03 9.02 36.00
C LYS A 871 -31.48 9.19 35.56
N ARG A 872 -31.75 9.30 34.25
CA ARG A 872 -33.10 9.48 33.72
C ARG A 872 -33.92 8.19 33.59
N ILE A 873 -33.29 7.01 33.61
CA ILE A 873 -34.00 5.72 33.53
C ILE A 873 -33.51 4.80 34.66
N GLY A 874 -34.03 5.06 35.87
CA GLY A 874 -34.45 4.01 36.80
C GLY A 874 -33.41 2.98 37.28
N ARG A 875 -32.18 3.40 37.61
CA ARG A 875 -31.16 2.46 38.14
C ARG A 875 -31.42 1.88 39.52
N LEU A 876 -32.35 2.42 40.29
CA LEU A 876 -32.70 1.83 41.59
C LEU A 876 -33.85 0.83 41.48
N ILE A 877 -34.79 1.04 40.57
CA ILE A 877 -36.01 0.21 40.49
C ILE A 877 -35.78 -1.04 39.65
N VAL A 878 -35.14 -0.95 38.48
CA VAL A 878 -34.90 -2.16 37.64
C VAL A 878 -33.79 -3.04 38.22
N GLY A 879 -32.77 -2.42 38.84
CA GLY A 879 -31.69 -3.13 39.53
C GLY A 879 -32.19 -3.91 40.77
N LEU A 880 -33.07 -3.30 41.59
CA LEU A 880 -33.73 -4.05 42.68
C LEU A 880 -34.74 -5.07 42.17
N SER A 881 -35.52 -4.76 41.12
CA SER A 881 -36.55 -5.68 40.60
C SER A 881 -35.93 -6.97 40.05
N VAL A 882 -34.80 -6.88 39.35
CA VAL A 882 -34.08 -8.03 38.79
C VAL A 882 -33.23 -8.73 39.86
N GLY A 883 -32.62 -7.96 40.78
CA GLY A 883 -31.85 -8.50 41.90
C GLY A 883 -32.69 -9.28 42.92
N VAL A 884 -33.95 -8.89 43.12
CA VAL A 884 -34.90 -9.58 44.01
C VAL A 884 -35.57 -10.78 43.32
N ALA A 885 -35.80 -10.73 42.00
CA ALA A 885 -36.45 -11.83 41.27
C ALA A 885 -35.53 -13.01 40.93
N PHE A 886 -34.22 -12.79 40.73
CA PHE A 886 -33.29 -13.82 40.24
C PHE A 886 -32.06 -14.06 41.13
N GLY A 887 -31.94 -13.34 42.25
CA GLY A 887 -30.92 -13.57 43.28
C GLY A 887 -29.54 -12.98 42.98
N PRO A 888 -28.69 -12.81 44.02
CA PRO A 888 -27.37 -12.14 43.93
C PRO A 888 -26.36 -12.86 43.03
N VAL A 889 -26.50 -14.18 42.85
CA VAL A 889 -25.65 -15.00 41.99
C VAL A 889 -25.81 -14.60 40.51
N PHE A 890 -27.05 -14.32 40.07
CA PHE A 890 -27.33 -13.88 38.70
C PHE A 890 -26.80 -12.48 38.41
N GLY A 891 -26.92 -11.55 39.38
CA GLY A 891 -26.40 -10.18 39.25
C GLY A 891 -24.88 -10.13 39.12
N PHE A 892 -24.16 -10.97 39.88
CA PHE A 892 -22.71 -11.10 39.80
C PHE A 892 -22.26 -11.66 38.44
N PHE A 893 -22.95 -12.71 37.95
CA PHE A 893 -22.64 -13.33 36.66
C PHE A 893 -22.81 -12.33 35.50
N PHE A 894 -23.91 -11.56 35.49
CA PHE A 894 -24.13 -10.51 34.49
C PHE A 894 -23.07 -9.40 34.57
N GLY A 895 -22.73 -8.92 35.77
CA GLY A 895 -21.70 -7.89 35.95
C GLY A 895 -20.32 -8.35 35.47
N LEU A 896 -19.99 -9.62 35.69
CA LEU A 896 -18.72 -10.23 35.30
C LEU A 896 -18.63 -10.45 33.79
N VAL A 897 -19.70 -10.94 33.14
CA VAL A 897 -19.78 -11.09 31.68
C VAL A 897 -19.66 -9.73 30.99
N PHE A 898 -20.35 -8.71 31.48
CA PHE A 898 -20.24 -7.35 30.94
C PHE A 898 -18.85 -6.73 31.20
N GLY A 899 -18.26 -6.95 32.38
CA GLY A 899 -16.91 -6.47 32.70
C GLY A 899 -15.83 -7.10 31.82
N ILE A 900 -15.90 -8.41 31.60
CA ILE A 900 -15.00 -9.17 30.72
C ILE A 900 -15.20 -8.75 29.25
N PHE A 901 -16.43 -8.50 28.82
CA PHE A 901 -16.72 -8.00 27.47
C PHE A 901 -16.06 -6.65 27.18
N PHE A 902 -16.24 -5.67 28.08
CA PHE A 902 -15.61 -4.35 27.93
C PHE A 902 -14.08 -4.43 28.03
N TRP A 903 -13.55 -5.37 28.82
CA TRP A 903 -12.11 -5.59 28.97
C TRP A 903 -11.47 -6.28 27.74
N LEU A 904 -12.08 -7.35 27.22
CA LEU A 904 -11.62 -8.07 26.02
C LEU A 904 -11.67 -7.20 24.76
N ILE A 905 -12.75 -6.42 24.59
CA ILE A 905 -12.85 -5.49 23.45
C ILE A 905 -11.81 -4.35 23.56
N GLY A 906 -11.55 -3.85 24.77
CA GLY A 906 -10.53 -2.83 25.01
C GLY A 906 -9.09 -3.36 24.80
N GLY A 907 -8.84 -4.65 25.02
CA GLY A 907 -7.53 -5.27 24.92
C GLY A 907 -7.18 -5.88 23.55
N LEU A 908 -8.16 -6.46 22.84
CA LEU A 908 -7.92 -7.19 21.57
C LEU A 908 -7.79 -6.27 20.34
N PHE A 909 -8.30 -5.03 20.41
CA PHE A 909 -8.30 -4.09 19.28
C PHE A 909 -7.31 -2.95 19.48
N GLY A 910 -6.06 -3.31 19.80
CA GLY A 910 -4.92 -2.40 19.81
C GLY A 910 -4.72 -1.71 18.44
N SER A 911 -4.44 -0.42 18.48
CA SER A 911 -4.38 0.48 17.33
C SER A 911 -3.15 0.22 16.45
N ASN A 912 -3.25 -0.76 15.53
CA ASN A 912 -2.29 -0.88 14.45
C ASN A 912 -2.58 0.20 13.39
N LEU A 913 -1.59 1.08 13.18
CA LEU A 913 -1.57 2.12 12.15
C LEU A 913 -1.49 1.45 10.77
N GLU A 914 -2.61 0.98 10.26
CA GLU A 914 -2.66 0.40 8.92
C GLU A 914 -2.82 1.47 7.83
N LEU A 915 -2.01 1.33 6.79
CA LEU A 915 -1.99 2.15 5.59
C LEU A 915 -3.33 2.05 4.84
N LYS A 916 -3.97 3.20 4.59
CA LYS A 916 -5.07 3.25 3.63
C LYS A 916 -4.50 3.28 2.21
N ALA A 917 -4.56 2.15 1.52
CA ALA A 917 -4.11 2.04 0.13
C ALA A 917 -5.27 2.16 -0.87
N ALA A 918 -6.54 1.92 -0.49
CA ALA A 918 -7.64 1.72 -1.43
C ALA A 918 -8.84 2.70 -1.23
N PRO A 919 -9.54 3.10 -2.31
CA PRO A 919 -10.77 3.88 -2.21
C PRO A 919 -11.88 3.10 -1.48
N ASN A 920 -12.78 3.81 -0.76
CA ASN A 920 -13.88 3.25 0.06
C ASN A 920 -13.47 2.43 1.30
N GLN A 921 -12.17 2.37 1.65
CA GLN A 921 -11.69 1.53 2.75
C GLN A 921 -12.30 1.92 4.11
N GLY A 922 -12.65 3.19 4.35
CA GLY A 922 -13.30 3.64 5.58
C GLY A 922 -14.69 3.04 5.79
N ILE A 923 -15.51 3.01 4.75
CA ILE A 923 -16.86 2.41 4.79
C ILE A 923 -16.74 0.89 4.96
N PHE A 924 -15.81 0.25 4.26
CA PHE A 924 -15.56 -1.18 4.42
C PHE A 924 -15.15 -1.52 5.87
N ARG A 925 -14.27 -0.71 6.48
CA ARG A 925 -13.88 -0.87 7.89
C ARG A 925 -15.05 -0.62 8.84
N SER A 926 -15.90 0.38 8.58
CA SER A 926 -17.13 0.58 9.35
C SER A 926 -18.07 -0.65 9.26
N ALA A 927 -18.18 -1.28 8.09
CA ALA A 927 -18.98 -2.50 7.93
C ALA A 927 -18.37 -3.68 8.70
N VAL A 928 -17.04 -3.88 8.61
CA VAL A 928 -16.33 -4.92 9.37
C VAL A 928 -16.48 -4.69 10.88
N ASN A 929 -16.33 -3.46 11.36
CA ASN A 929 -16.49 -3.12 12.77
C ASN A 929 -17.94 -3.33 13.24
N ALA A 930 -18.93 -2.97 12.43
CA ALA A 930 -20.34 -3.22 12.73
C ALA A 930 -20.64 -4.73 12.86
N VAL A 931 -20.18 -5.54 11.92
CA VAL A 931 -20.35 -7.00 11.95
C VAL A 931 -19.62 -7.61 13.14
N THR A 932 -18.40 -7.15 13.43
CA THR A 932 -17.60 -7.65 14.55
C THR A 932 -18.29 -7.37 15.87
N LEU A 933 -18.72 -6.13 16.12
CA LEU A 933 -19.50 -5.77 17.31
C LEU A 933 -20.81 -6.55 17.40
N GLY A 934 -21.49 -6.75 16.26
CA GLY A 934 -22.66 -7.62 16.15
C GLY A 934 -22.37 -9.03 16.63
N LEU A 935 -21.40 -9.72 16.03
CA LEU A 935 -21.08 -11.12 16.34
C LEU A 935 -20.66 -11.32 17.79
N PHE A 936 -19.86 -10.40 18.35
CA PHE A 936 -19.51 -10.46 19.77
C PHE A 936 -20.72 -10.31 20.68
N SER A 937 -21.63 -9.37 20.37
CA SER A 937 -22.87 -9.25 21.14
C SER A 937 -23.76 -10.48 20.99
N GLY A 938 -23.87 -11.03 19.77
CA GLY A 938 -24.62 -12.24 19.48
C GLY A 938 -24.12 -13.43 20.28
N LEU A 939 -22.81 -13.63 20.35
CA LEU A 939 -22.21 -14.71 21.14
C LEU A 939 -22.60 -14.60 22.62
N ILE A 940 -22.56 -13.40 23.17
CA ILE A 940 -22.87 -13.16 24.59
C ILE A 940 -24.34 -13.36 24.88
N PHE A 941 -25.22 -12.68 24.15
CA PHE A 941 -26.66 -12.81 24.35
C PHE A 941 -27.16 -14.21 23.96
N GLY A 942 -26.45 -14.90 23.08
CA GLY A 942 -26.68 -16.29 22.71
C GLY A 942 -26.40 -17.26 23.85
N LEU A 943 -25.20 -17.18 24.44
CA LEU A 943 -24.82 -17.99 25.60
C LEU A 943 -25.72 -17.71 26.82
N ILE A 944 -26.13 -16.45 27.01
CA ILE A 944 -27.09 -16.08 28.05
C ILE A 944 -28.46 -16.70 27.78
N GLY A 945 -28.95 -16.60 26.53
CA GLY A 945 -30.23 -17.19 26.14
C GLY A 945 -30.25 -18.71 26.26
N GLU A 946 -29.13 -19.36 25.90
CA GLU A 946 -28.95 -20.81 26.04
C GLU A 946 -29.00 -21.24 27.50
N LEU A 947 -28.30 -20.53 28.39
CA LEU A 947 -28.26 -20.84 29.82
C LEU A 947 -29.63 -20.68 30.50
N ILE A 948 -30.44 -19.72 30.04
CA ILE A 948 -31.73 -19.39 30.66
C ILE A 948 -32.87 -20.24 30.11
N ALA A 949 -32.90 -20.46 28.79
CA ALA A 949 -34.08 -20.97 28.09
C ALA A 949 -33.75 -22.05 27.04
N GLY A 950 -32.51 -22.55 27.02
CA GLY A 950 -32.06 -23.61 26.12
C GLY A 950 -31.60 -23.13 24.74
N LEU A 951 -31.01 -24.05 23.98
CA LEU A 951 -30.27 -23.76 22.73
C LEU A 951 -31.09 -23.00 21.68
N SER A 952 -32.38 -23.32 21.53
CA SER A 952 -33.25 -22.65 20.56
C SER A 952 -33.44 -21.17 20.90
N ALA A 953 -33.67 -20.85 22.19
CA ALA A 953 -33.77 -19.49 22.67
C ALA A 953 -32.43 -18.74 22.58
N GLY A 954 -31.31 -19.43 22.85
CA GLY A 954 -29.95 -18.91 22.68
C GLY A 954 -29.61 -18.55 21.24
N LEU A 955 -29.95 -19.40 20.27
CA LEU A 955 -29.70 -19.10 18.85
C LEU A 955 -30.52 -17.91 18.36
N ILE A 956 -31.77 -17.80 18.81
CA ILE A 956 -32.67 -16.68 18.50
C ILE A 956 -32.10 -15.38 19.10
N SER A 957 -31.74 -15.38 20.40
CA SER A 957 -31.17 -14.21 21.06
C SER A 957 -29.82 -13.78 20.48
N ALA A 958 -29.00 -14.73 20.02
CA ALA A 958 -27.74 -14.47 19.33
C ALA A 958 -27.94 -13.74 18.00
N LEU A 959 -28.85 -14.25 17.16
CA LEU A 959 -29.13 -13.70 15.84
C LEU A 959 -29.70 -12.28 15.94
N ILE A 960 -30.65 -12.08 16.87
CA ILE A 960 -31.26 -10.78 17.14
C ILE A 960 -30.22 -9.77 17.62
N SER A 961 -29.41 -10.14 18.62
CA SER A 961 -28.44 -9.22 19.20
C SER A 961 -27.36 -8.84 18.20
N THR A 962 -26.93 -9.80 17.36
CA THR A 962 -26.00 -9.56 16.25
C THR A 962 -26.54 -8.51 15.28
N LEU A 963 -27.78 -8.68 14.82
CA LEU A 963 -28.39 -7.80 13.84
C LEU A 963 -28.66 -6.40 14.42
N LEU A 964 -29.09 -6.32 15.68
CA LEU A 964 -29.44 -5.08 16.35
C LEU A 964 -28.19 -4.25 16.71
N MET A 965 -27.13 -4.88 17.24
CA MET A 965 -25.87 -4.18 17.56
C MET A 965 -25.06 -3.80 16.33
N SER A 966 -25.07 -4.63 15.28
CA SER A 966 -24.41 -4.29 14.01
C SER A 966 -25.02 -3.03 13.39
N THR A 967 -26.34 -2.93 13.36
CA THR A 967 -27.07 -1.85 12.68
C THR A 967 -27.20 -0.57 13.49
N LEU A 968 -27.37 -0.65 14.82
CA LEU A 968 -27.49 0.52 15.70
C LEU A 968 -26.15 1.11 16.15
N SER A 969 -25.04 0.40 15.92
CA SER A 969 -23.71 0.98 16.13
C SER A 969 -23.49 2.21 15.25
N ASN A 970 -22.68 3.18 15.70
CA ASN A 970 -22.30 4.32 14.87
C ASN A 970 -21.63 3.88 13.54
N ALA A 971 -21.00 2.71 13.52
CA ALA A 971 -20.40 2.11 12.34
C ALA A 971 -21.45 1.58 11.35
N GLY A 972 -22.49 0.88 11.84
CA GLY A 972 -23.63 0.41 11.04
C GLY A 972 -24.45 1.56 10.46
N ILE A 973 -24.77 2.56 11.29
CA ILE A 973 -25.50 3.76 10.85
C ILE A 973 -24.73 4.49 9.74
N ALA A 974 -23.41 4.66 9.87
CA ALA A 974 -22.60 5.31 8.83
C ALA A 974 -22.65 4.54 7.50
N CYS A 975 -22.65 3.20 7.54
CA CYS A 975 -22.78 2.37 6.33
C CYS A 975 -24.14 2.56 5.66
N ILE A 976 -25.23 2.55 6.44
CA ILE A 976 -26.59 2.75 5.93
C ILE A 976 -26.74 4.15 5.34
N GLN A 977 -26.24 5.19 6.02
CA GLN A 977 -26.27 6.57 5.53
C GLN A 977 -25.54 6.72 4.19
N HIS A 978 -24.33 6.15 4.05
CA HIS A 978 -23.61 6.18 2.78
C HIS A 978 -24.29 5.39 1.67
N PHE A 979 -24.91 4.24 2.00
CA PHE A 979 -25.63 3.43 1.03
C PHE A 979 -26.86 4.16 0.47
N VAL A 980 -27.70 4.70 1.36
CA VAL A 980 -28.91 5.47 0.99
C VAL A 980 -28.52 6.73 0.20
N LEU A 981 -27.48 7.44 0.62
CA LEU A 981 -26.99 8.62 -0.12
C LEU A 981 -26.54 8.27 -1.55
N ARG A 982 -25.79 7.18 -1.72
CA ARG A 982 -25.31 6.75 -3.04
C ARG A 982 -26.43 6.31 -3.97
N ILE A 983 -27.43 5.59 -3.44
CA ILE A 983 -28.62 5.21 -4.23
C ILE A 983 -29.31 6.46 -4.78
N ILE A 984 -29.54 7.48 -3.95
CA ILE A 984 -30.23 8.69 -4.39
C ILE A 984 -29.40 9.46 -5.41
N LEU A 985 -28.08 9.60 -5.19
CA LEU A 985 -27.19 10.25 -6.15
C LEU A 985 -27.10 9.49 -7.48
N PHE A 986 -27.12 8.15 -7.44
CA PHE A 986 -27.13 7.30 -8.63
C PHE A 986 -28.46 7.39 -9.40
N CYS A 987 -29.60 7.25 -8.72
CA CYS A 987 -30.92 7.39 -9.35
C CYS A 987 -31.15 8.80 -9.92
N SER A 988 -30.51 9.81 -9.33
CA SER A 988 -30.51 11.19 -9.84
C SER A 988 -29.45 11.45 -10.91
N ARG A 989 -28.74 10.41 -11.38
CA ARG A 989 -27.67 10.44 -12.40
C ARG A 989 -26.44 11.29 -12.09
N TYR A 990 -26.32 11.83 -10.87
CA TYR A 990 -25.19 12.67 -10.47
C TYR A 990 -23.86 11.92 -10.36
N ILE A 991 -23.90 10.61 -10.09
CA ILE A 991 -22.72 9.75 -10.02
C ILE A 991 -23.01 8.38 -10.68
N PRO A 992 -22.00 7.69 -11.21
CA PRO A 992 -22.14 6.29 -11.61
C PRO A 992 -22.17 5.36 -10.38
N TRP A 993 -22.80 4.20 -10.52
CA TRP A 993 -22.92 3.20 -9.45
C TRP A 993 -21.55 2.79 -8.89
N ASN A 994 -20.61 2.44 -9.77
CA ASN A 994 -19.23 2.15 -9.37
C ASN A 994 -18.36 3.42 -9.49
N TYR A 995 -18.54 4.34 -8.55
CA TYR A 995 -17.87 5.64 -8.60
C TYR A 995 -16.35 5.55 -8.56
N ALA A 996 -15.79 4.60 -7.79
CA ALA A 996 -14.34 4.37 -7.74
C ALA A 996 -13.77 3.97 -9.11
N ARG A 997 -14.46 3.10 -9.85
CA ARG A 997 -14.05 2.70 -11.21
C ARG A 997 -14.07 3.88 -12.18
N PHE A 998 -15.09 4.74 -12.09
CA PHE A 998 -15.15 5.96 -12.89
C PHE A 998 -14.01 6.94 -12.57
N LEU A 999 -13.69 7.14 -11.29
CA LEU A 999 -12.62 8.05 -10.89
C LEU A 999 -11.24 7.51 -11.30
N ASN A 1000 -11.03 6.20 -11.26
CA ASN A 1000 -9.85 5.56 -11.85
C ASN A 1000 -9.80 5.75 -13.38
N TYR A 1001 -10.93 5.56 -14.08
CA TYR A 1001 -11.03 5.83 -15.53
C TYR A 1001 -10.67 7.29 -15.89
N ALA A 1002 -11.08 8.26 -15.06
CA ALA A 1002 -10.71 9.66 -15.21
C ALA A 1002 -9.24 9.93 -14.83
N THR A 1003 -8.67 9.11 -13.94
CA THR A 1003 -7.24 9.15 -13.60
C THR A 1003 -6.38 8.63 -14.75
N ASP A 1004 -6.79 7.54 -15.40
CA ASP A 1004 -6.10 6.96 -16.57
C ASP A 1004 -6.06 7.91 -17.77
N ARG A 1005 -7.01 8.85 -17.83
CA ARG A 1005 -7.10 9.92 -18.84
C ARG A 1005 -6.49 11.25 -18.38
N ILE A 1006 -5.84 11.31 -17.22
CA ILE A 1006 -5.16 12.52 -16.74
C ILE A 1006 -6.15 13.69 -16.57
N PHE A 1007 -7.39 13.40 -16.17
CA PHE A 1007 -8.29 14.42 -15.62
C PHE A 1007 -8.12 14.52 -14.10
N LEU A 1008 -7.95 13.36 -13.47
CA LEU A 1008 -7.70 13.21 -12.04
C LEU A 1008 -6.32 12.58 -11.79
N GLN A 1009 -5.83 12.73 -10.57
CA GLN A 1009 -4.69 12.05 -10.00
C GLN A 1009 -5.14 11.36 -8.72
N ARG A 1010 -4.64 10.15 -8.51
CA ARG A 1010 -4.92 9.40 -7.28
C ARG A 1010 -3.93 9.79 -6.19
N VAL A 1011 -4.46 10.19 -5.04
CA VAL A 1011 -3.70 10.62 -3.88
C VAL A 1011 -4.08 9.74 -2.69
N GLY A 1012 -3.28 8.69 -2.44
CA GLY A 1012 -3.63 7.62 -1.48
C GLY A 1012 -4.96 6.94 -1.83
N GLY A 1013 -5.94 7.04 -0.92
CA GLY A 1013 -7.32 6.56 -1.12
C GLY A 1013 -8.30 7.57 -1.74
N GLY A 1014 -7.83 8.78 -2.06
CA GLY A 1014 -8.63 9.88 -2.63
C GLY A 1014 -8.21 10.28 -4.05
N TYR A 1015 -8.93 11.23 -4.61
CA TYR A 1015 -8.73 11.74 -5.97
C TYR A 1015 -8.64 13.26 -5.96
N ARG A 1016 -7.71 13.82 -6.73
CA ARG A 1016 -7.52 15.26 -6.92
C ARG A 1016 -7.55 15.55 -8.42
N PHE A 1017 -8.10 16.69 -8.84
CA PHE A 1017 -7.92 17.10 -10.24
C PHE A 1017 -6.46 17.42 -10.49
N VAL A 1018 -5.94 17.03 -11.65
CA VAL A 1018 -4.53 17.25 -12.02
C VAL A 1018 -4.10 18.70 -11.80
N HIS A 1019 -5.03 19.65 -12.00
CA HIS A 1019 -4.80 21.05 -11.67
C HIS A 1019 -6.06 21.79 -11.19
N PRO A 1020 -5.96 22.76 -10.25
CA PRO A 1020 -7.08 23.63 -9.84
C PRO A 1020 -7.77 24.37 -11.00
N LEU A 1021 -7.03 24.93 -11.96
CA LEU A 1021 -7.61 25.60 -13.14
C LEU A 1021 -8.43 24.64 -14.02
N LEU A 1022 -8.05 23.36 -14.11
CA LEU A 1022 -8.83 22.36 -14.83
C LEU A 1022 -10.13 22.03 -14.06
N LEU A 1023 -10.05 21.96 -12.73
CA LEU A 1023 -11.21 21.83 -11.86
C LEU A 1023 -12.16 23.02 -11.99
N GLU A 1024 -11.65 24.26 -11.99
CA GLU A 1024 -12.44 25.47 -12.25
C GLU A 1024 -13.11 25.41 -13.63
N HIS A 1025 -12.37 25.02 -14.67
CA HIS A 1025 -12.91 24.88 -16.02
C HIS A 1025 -14.05 23.86 -16.09
N PHE A 1026 -13.87 22.66 -15.52
CA PHE A 1026 -14.95 21.65 -15.42
C PHE A 1026 -16.14 22.18 -14.62
N ALA A 1027 -15.93 22.95 -13.57
CA ALA A 1027 -17.01 23.50 -12.77
C ALA A 1027 -17.85 24.55 -13.52
N THR A 1028 -17.24 25.28 -14.45
CA THR A 1028 -17.92 26.23 -15.34
C THR A 1028 -18.68 25.58 -16.50
N MET A 1029 -18.48 24.28 -16.75
CA MET A 1029 -19.28 23.55 -17.74
C MET A 1029 -20.69 23.33 -17.17
N GLU A 1030 -21.69 23.99 -17.74
CA GLU A 1030 -23.09 23.85 -17.33
C GLU A 1030 -23.59 22.40 -17.56
N PRO A 1031 -24.04 21.68 -16.52
CA PRO A 1031 -24.45 20.27 -16.65
C PRO A 1031 -25.66 20.05 -17.57
N TRP A 1032 -26.52 21.06 -17.75
CA TRP A 1032 -27.75 20.98 -18.55
C TRP A 1032 -27.54 21.24 -20.05
N GLU A 1033 -26.45 21.92 -20.45
CA GLU A 1033 -26.09 22.07 -21.87
C GLU A 1033 -25.54 20.76 -22.46
N LEU A 1034 -24.97 19.90 -21.61
CA LEU A 1034 -24.39 18.61 -21.97
C LEU A 1034 -25.44 17.48 -22.11
N GLU A 1035 -26.66 17.66 -21.59
CA GLU A 1035 -27.77 16.71 -21.74
C GLU A 1035 -28.57 16.90 -23.05
N LYS A 1036 -28.43 18.06 -23.71
CA LYS A 1036 -29.11 18.39 -24.98
C LYS A 1036 -28.34 17.99 -26.25
N ARG A 1037 -27.08 17.54 -26.13
CA ARG A 1037 -26.22 17.19 -27.27
C ARG A 1037 -25.93 15.70 -27.38
#